data_AF-A0A1I0WJG9-F1
#
_entry.id   AF-A0A1I0WJG9-F1
#
_cell.length_a   1.000
_cell.length_b   1.000
_cell.length_c   1.000
_cell.angle_alpha   90.00
_cell.angle_beta   90.00
_cell.angle_gamma   90.00
#
_symmetry.space_group_name_H-M   'P 1'
#
loop_
_entity.id
_entity.type
_entity.pdbx_description
1 polymer ?
#
loop_
_entity_poly.entity_id
_entity_poly.type
_entity_poly.pdbx_seq_one_letter_code
_entity_poly.pdbx_strand_id
1 'polypeptide(L)'
;MNSYEKYQISYFMPEKPTYEWVKKDHIDKAPIWCSVDLRDGNQALIEPMSLDEKLEFFKMLVEIGFKEIEIGFPAASDTEYKFARTLIENNMIPDDVTIQVLTQAREHIIKKTFEAVKGAPHAVIHLYNSTSVAQREQVFKKSKEEVKQIAIDGAKLLNDLAQKAEGDFSFEYSPESFPGTEVEYAVEVCNAVLDVWKPTKEHKAIINIPTTVEIAMPHVFATQVETINKTLKYREGVVLSLHPHNDRGCGISDAELGLLAGADRIEGTLFGNGERTGNVDIVTLAMNMVSHGVDSKLDFSDITKIGETYERLTRMKIYERSPYGGALVFTAFSGSHQDAISKGFAYRKENMDKPWSVPYLPIDPKDLGREYDGDVIRINSQSGKGGVSYILEHNFGMAVPKQMQSDVGYTMKGVSDKEHAELDPERVYEIFMDKYVNPATTFTIPEFHFKQVDGIIADVTILNDEHKINVSANGNGRLDAVSNAIKQCFNISYELSIYEEHALTKGSSSKAVTYVGISYKGTKHWGVGIDEDIIKSSVNALCVAVNQIPDLKSGEAGDERLIEMMNYIQENYKTVTLEDVAEKFGLSKPYISKYIKKKSGNTFVENVQKIRLKKASTMLKNGNMSVEKIAEATGYPSAEHFTRVFKKKYGMTPISYRNFDEKKAN
;
A
#
# COMPACT_ATOMS: atom_id res chain seq x y z
N MET A 1 -39.45 25.75 -3.16
CA MET A 1 -38.30 26.62 -2.83
C MET A 1 -37.08 25.75 -2.95
N ASN A 2 -36.22 26.03 -3.92
CA ASN A 2 -34.99 25.27 -4.09
C ASN A 2 -34.07 25.58 -2.91
N SER A 3 -33.35 24.59 -2.39
CA SER A 3 -32.51 24.77 -1.20
C SER A 3 -31.46 25.87 -1.37
N TYR A 4 -30.92 26.06 -2.58
CA TYR A 4 -29.92 27.08 -2.88
C TYR A 4 -30.45 28.52 -2.74
N GLU A 5 -31.77 28.74 -2.86
CA GLU A 5 -32.39 30.06 -2.72
C GLU A 5 -32.34 30.60 -1.29
N LYS A 6 -31.99 29.75 -0.31
CA LYS A 6 -31.84 30.12 1.10
C LYS A 6 -30.46 30.68 1.44
N TYR A 7 -29.48 30.53 0.54
CA TYR A 7 -28.08 30.84 0.82
C TYR A 7 -27.57 31.96 -0.09
N GLN A 8 -26.69 32.80 0.45
CA GLN A 8 -26.01 33.88 -0.26
C GLN A 8 -24.58 34.03 0.27
N ILE A 9 -23.75 34.80 -0.43
CA ILE A 9 -22.43 35.19 0.07
C ILE A 9 -22.62 35.95 1.39
N SER A 10 -22.01 35.45 2.46
CA SER A 10 -22.15 35.97 3.82
C SER A 10 -20.84 36.48 4.43
N TYR A 11 -19.75 36.49 3.65
CA TYR A 11 -18.46 37.08 4.02
C TYR A 11 -18.29 38.49 3.43
N PHE A 12 -17.34 39.25 3.98
CA PHE A 12 -17.06 40.63 3.57
C PHE A 12 -15.64 40.76 3.02
N MET A 13 -15.49 41.23 1.78
CA MET A 13 -14.17 41.62 1.26
C MET A 13 -13.78 42.98 1.84
N PRO A 14 -12.48 43.23 2.11
CA PRO A 14 -12.03 44.56 2.48
C PRO A 14 -12.31 45.58 1.36
N GLU A 15 -12.59 46.83 1.71
CA GLU A 15 -12.84 47.92 0.74
C GLU A 15 -11.63 48.16 -0.17
N LYS A 16 -10.42 47.96 0.36
CA LYS A 16 -9.14 48.13 -0.34
C LYS A 16 -8.29 46.87 -0.17
N PRO A 17 -8.59 45.79 -0.90
CA PRO A 17 -7.88 44.53 -0.76
C PRO A 17 -6.45 44.66 -1.28
N THR A 18 -5.52 43.95 -0.65
CA THR A 18 -4.14 43.80 -1.11
C THR A 18 -3.81 42.32 -1.27
N TYR A 19 -2.91 42.00 -2.20
CA TYR A 19 -2.62 40.63 -2.61
C TYR A 19 -1.11 40.36 -2.62
N GLU A 20 -0.34 40.93 -1.68
CA GLU A 20 1.11 40.73 -1.65
C GLU A 20 1.49 39.30 -1.27
N TRP A 21 0.65 38.63 -0.47
CA TRP A 21 0.79 37.23 -0.07
C TRP A 21 0.93 36.27 -1.25
N VAL A 22 0.30 36.57 -2.40
CA VAL A 22 0.38 35.72 -3.62
C VAL A 22 1.78 35.70 -4.24
N LYS A 23 2.65 36.64 -3.85
CA LYS A 23 4.04 36.71 -4.33
C LYS A 23 4.99 35.79 -3.55
N LYS A 24 4.51 35.17 -2.48
CA LYS A 24 5.23 34.16 -1.70
C LYS A 24 4.74 32.78 -2.12
N ASP A 25 5.65 31.84 -2.28
CA ASP A 25 5.37 30.48 -2.75
C ASP A 25 5.42 29.42 -1.63
N HIS A 26 6.06 29.72 -0.50
CA HIS A 26 6.12 28.84 0.68
C HIS A 26 6.31 29.63 1.98
N ILE A 27 6.06 28.96 3.11
CA ILE A 27 6.39 29.42 4.45
C ILE A 27 7.85 29.07 4.73
N ASP A 28 8.66 30.03 5.17
CA ASP A 28 10.11 29.88 5.39
C ASP A 28 10.51 29.78 6.87
N LYS A 29 9.56 29.97 7.78
CA LYS A 29 9.76 29.94 9.23
C LYS A 29 8.50 29.48 9.96
N ALA A 30 8.66 28.65 10.98
CA ALA A 30 7.57 28.27 11.86
C ALA A 30 6.91 29.49 12.55
N PRO A 31 5.57 29.52 12.64
CA PRO A 31 4.86 30.50 13.45
C PRO A 31 5.04 30.19 14.94
N ILE A 32 4.53 31.08 15.78
CA ILE A 32 4.26 30.74 17.18
C ILE A 32 3.08 29.75 17.17
N TRP A 33 3.24 28.62 17.84
CA TRP A 33 2.19 27.60 17.98
C TRP A 33 1.49 27.74 19.31
N CYS A 34 0.16 27.85 19.28
CA CYS A 34 -0.69 27.71 20.44
C CYS A 34 -1.58 26.48 20.29
N SER A 35 -1.40 25.50 21.18
CA SER A 35 -2.32 24.37 21.27
C SER A 35 -3.56 24.80 22.03
N VAL A 36 -4.73 24.62 21.43
CA VAL A 36 -6.04 24.83 22.07
C VAL A 36 -6.76 23.51 22.38
N ASP A 37 -6.04 22.39 22.37
CA ASP A 37 -6.58 21.04 22.63
C ASP A 37 -7.30 20.95 23.98
N LEU A 38 -6.75 21.57 25.03
CA LEU A 38 -7.26 21.51 26.39
C LEU A 38 -8.47 22.40 26.65
N ARG A 39 -8.78 23.34 25.74
CA ARG A 39 -9.97 24.19 25.78
C ARG A 39 -10.94 23.86 24.66
N ASP A 40 -10.58 24.19 23.42
CA ASP A 40 -11.47 24.07 22.28
C ASP A 40 -11.65 22.61 21.83
N GLY A 41 -10.56 21.84 21.83
CA GLY A 41 -10.63 20.41 21.61
C GLY A 41 -11.48 19.71 22.69
N ASN A 42 -11.22 20.01 23.96
CA ASN A 42 -11.90 19.38 25.09
C ASN A 42 -13.41 19.68 25.14
N GLN A 43 -13.83 20.92 24.86
CA GLN A 43 -15.26 21.27 24.92
C GLN A 43 -16.09 20.60 23.81
N ALA A 44 -15.44 20.23 22.70
CA ALA A 44 -16.07 19.55 21.58
C ALA A 44 -16.22 18.03 21.78
N LEU A 45 -15.63 17.47 22.85
CA LEU A 45 -15.75 16.05 23.16
C LEU A 45 -17.14 15.73 23.73
N ILE A 46 -17.69 14.58 23.32
CA ILE A 46 -18.92 14.04 23.90
C ILE A 46 -18.74 13.78 25.41
N GLU A 47 -17.57 13.23 25.76
CA GLU A 47 -17.13 13.01 27.13
C GLU A 47 -15.86 13.84 27.37
N PRO A 48 -15.97 15.01 28.03
CA PRO A 48 -14.82 15.86 28.33
C PRO A 48 -13.79 15.14 29.22
N MET A 49 -12.53 15.54 29.07
CA MET A 49 -11.42 14.99 29.87
C MET A 49 -11.59 15.28 31.37
N SER A 50 -11.25 14.28 32.18
CA SER A 50 -11.03 14.43 33.61
C SER A 50 -9.77 15.26 33.91
N LEU A 51 -9.60 15.66 35.18
CA LEU A 51 -8.42 16.42 35.61
C LEU A 51 -7.10 15.69 35.30
N ASP A 52 -7.03 14.39 35.60
CA ASP A 52 -5.82 13.60 35.37
C ASP A 52 -5.49 13.45 33.88
N GLU A 53 -6.52 13.25 33.05
CA GLU A 53 -6.37 13.21 31.59
C GLU A 53 -5.90 14.55 31.02
N LYS A 54 -6.41 15.69 31.54
CA LYS A 54 -5.91 17.02 31.15
C LYS A 54 -4.45 17.24 31.55
N LEU A 55 -4.06 16.81 32.75
CA LEU A 55 -2.67 16.90 33.22
C LEU A 55 -1.74 16.02 32.36
N GLU A 56 -2.21 14.85 31.95
CA GLU A 56 -1.48 13.98 31.02
C GLU A 56 -1.34 14.62 29.63
N PHE A 57 -2.42 15.15 29.07
CA PHE A 57 -2.39 15.83 27.76
C PHE A 57 -1.48 17.06 27.81
N PHE A 58 -1.55 17.89 28.86
CA PHE A 58 -0.66 19.05 29.02
C PHE A 58 0.81 18.66 28.96
N LYS A 59 1.21 17.60 29.65
CA LYS A 59 2.59 17.09 29.61
C LYS A 59 2.98 16.66 28.20
N MET A 60 2.11 15.95 27.50
CA MET A 60 2.36 15.56 26.10
C MET A 60 2.57 16.77 25.20
N LEU A 61 1.76 17.84 25.32
CA LEU A 61 1.92 19.06 24.53
C LEU A 61 3.26 19.76 24.82
N VAL A 62 3.67 19.81 26.10
CA VAL A 62 4.98 20.33 26.49
C VAL A 62 6.12 19.48 25.90
N GLU A 63 6.00 18.15 25.95
CA GLU A 63 6.98 17.21 25.38
C GLU A 63 7.10 17.33 23.86
N ILE A 64 5.99 17.56 23.14
CA ILE A 64 5.97 17.85 21.70
C ILE A 64 6.70 19.18 21.39
N GLY A 65 6.74 20.11 22.35
CA GLY A 65 7.47 21.37 22.23
C GLY A 65 6.61 22.63 22.14
N PHE A 66 5.30 22.54 22.39
CA PHE A 66 4.45 23.73 22.47
C PHE A 66 4.93 24.68 23.56
N LYS A 67 4.96 25.98 23.24
CA LYS A 67 5.35 27.06 24.17
C LYS A 67 4.17 27.91 24.61
N GLU A 68 3.06 27.83 23.90
CA GLU A 68 1.79 28.42 24.31
C GLU A 68 0.69 27.35 24.27
N ILE A 69 -0.05 27.22 25.38
CA ILE A 69 -1.08 26.19 25.54
C ILE A 69 -2.31 26.83 26.20
N GLU A 70 -3.45 26.82 25.50
CA GLU A 70 -4.73 27.25 26.05
C GLU A 70 -5.34 26.15 26.91
N ILE A 71 -5.21 26.30 28.23
CA ILE A 71 -5.51 25.26 29.21
C ILE A 71 -7.00 25.17 29.59
N GLY A 72 -7.82 26.13 29.19
CA GLY A 72 -9.26 26.06 29.46
C GLY A 72 -10.00 27.39 29.53
N PHE A 73 -11.28 27.29 29.90
CA PHE A 73 -12.12 28.42 30.31
C PHE A 73 -12.41 28.27 31.82
N PRO A 74 -11.52 28.73 32.70
CA PRO A 74 -11.58 28.42 34.14
C PRO A 74 -12.82 28.99 34.84
N ALA A 75 -13.41 30.06 34.30
CA ALA A 75 -14.64 30.61 34.86
C ALA A 75 -15.91 29.81 34.50
N ALA A 76 -15.86 28.93 33.49
CA ALA A 76 -17.03 28.20 32.98
C ALA A 76 -17.34 26.92 33.76
N SER A 77 -16.33 26.23 34.31
CA SER A 77 -16.56 25.03 35.12
C SER A 77 -15.51 24.85 36.23
N ASP A 78 -15.86 24.11 37.28
CA ASP A 78 -14.96 23.83 38.40
C ASP A 78 -13.78 22.93 38.02
N THR A 79 -13.95 22.06 37.02
CA THR A 79 -12.85 21.21 36.52
C THR A 79 -11.78 22.07 35.84
N GLU A 80 -12.18 23.02 35.01
CA GLU A 80 -11.25 23.97 34.36
C GLU A 80 -10.51 24.83 35.39
N TYR A 81 -11.25 25.32 36.40
CA TYR A 81 -10.66 26.08 37.49
C TYR A 81 -9.61 25.26 38.25
N LYS A 82 -9.96 24.04 38.68
CA LYS A 82 -9.05 23.14 39.40
C LYS A 82 -7.84 22.77 38.56
N PHE A 83 -7.99 22.58 37.25
CA PHE A 83 -6.88 22.28 36.36
C PHE A 83 -5.87 23.43 36.32
N ALA A 84 -6.32 24.68 36.12
CA ALA A 84 -5.45 25.85 36.18
C ALA A 84 -4.75 25.99 37.54
N ARG A 85 -5.49 25.84 38.66
CA ARG A 85 -4.90 25.85 40.00
C ARG A 85 -3.85 24.77 40.19
N THR A 86 -4.13 23.55 39.74
CA THR A 86 -3.22 22.40 39.89
C THR A 86 -1.91 22.64 39.14
N LEU A 87 -1.97 23.15 37.91
CA LEU A 87 -0.77 23.44 37.12
C LEU A 87 0.14 24.46 37.83
N ILE A 88 -0.46 25.51 38.41
CA ILE A 88 0.26 26.60 39.09
C ILE A 88 0.78 26.14 40.45
N GLU A 89 -0.08 25.60 41.31
CA GLU A 89 0.23 25.24 42.70
C GLU A 89 1.24 24.09 42.80
N ASN A 90 1.23 23.17 41.83
CA ASN A 90 2.20 22.07 41.77
C ASN A 90 3.43 22.38 40.91
N ASN A 91 3.60 23.64 40.47
CA ASN A 91 4.73 24.10 39.65
C ASN A 91 4.97 23.22 38.40
N MET A 92 3.90 22.93 37.66
CA MET A 92 3.92 22.04 36.50
C MET A 92 4.16 22.76 35.17
N ILE A 93 4.18 24.09 35.17
CA ILE A 93 4.39 24.92 33.99
C ILE A 93 5.90 25.16 33.84
N PRO A 94 6.56 24.67 32.78
CA PRO A 94 7.98 24.96 32.55
C PRO A 94 8.25 26.45 32.33
N ASP A 95 9.48 26.88 32.63
CA ASP A 95 9.89 28.30 32.53
C ASP A 95 9.73 28.92 31.12
N ASP A 96 9.78 28.09 30.08
CA ASP A 96 9.64 28.50 28.68
C ASP A 96 8.23 28.27 28.09
N VAL A 97 7.27 27.90 28.94
CA VAL A 97 5.88 27.65 28.55
C VAL A 97 4.95 28.69 29.17
N THR A 98 4.10 29.26 28.34
CA THR A 98 3.02 30.16 28.74
C THR A 98 1.68 29.45 28.66
N ILE A 99 0.89 29.54 29.73
CA ILE A 99 -0.50 29.10 29.70
C ILE A 99 -1.41 30.20 29.17
N GLN A 100 -2.45 29.85 28.44
CA GLN A 100 -3.50 30.74 27.99
C GLN A 100 -4.85 30.32 28.59
N VAL A 101 -5.68 31.30 28.97
CA VAL A 101 -7.03 31.05 29.49
C VAL A 101 -8.06 31.92 28.79
N LEU A 102 -9.19 31.32 28.41
CA LEU A 102 -10.28 32.02 27.73
C LEU A 102 -11.22 32.69 28.74
N THR A 103 -11.65 33.91 28.43
CA THR A 103 -12.67 34.63 29.19
C THR A 103 -13.60 35.43 28.29
N GLN A 104 -14.89 35.38 28.60
CA GLN A 104 -15.86 36.31 28.02
C GLN A 104 -15.69 37.72 28.59
N ALA A 105 -16.08 38.73 27.80
CA ALA A 105 -16.13 40.14 28.21
C ALA A 105 -17.27 40.44 29.21
N ARG A 106 -17.28 39.76 30.36
CA ARG A 106 -18.22 39.98 31.48
C ARG A 106 -17.45 40.07 32.78
N GLU A 107 -17.75 41.09 33.59
CA GLU A 107 -16.97 41.43 34.79
C GLU A 107 -16.75 40.26 35.75
N HIS A 108 -17.83 39.55 36.13
CA HIS A 108 -17.73 38.42 37.07
C HIS A 108 -16.95 37.23 36.50
N ILE A 109 -16.98 37.02 35.17
CA ILE A 109 -16.24 35.95 34.51
C ILE A 109 -14.76 36.29 34.49
N ILE A 110 -14.42 37.53 34.09
CA ILE A 110 -13.04 38.02 34.07
C ILE A 110 -12.41 37.93 35.46
N LYS A 111 -13.11 38.36 36.52
CA LYS A 111 -12.60 38.27 37.90
C LYS A 111 -12.29 36.82 38.29
N LYS A 112 -13.21 35.88 38.01
CA LYS A 112 -12.99 34.45 38.28
C LYS A 112 -11.83 33.87 37.46
N THR A 113 -11.61 34.35 36.24
CA THR A 113 -10.45 33.96 35.41
C THR A 113 -9.14 34.39 36.08
N PHE A 114 -9.03 35.63 36.57
CA PHE A 114 -7.85 36.10 37.32
C PHE A 114 -7.63 35.33 38.63
N GLU A 115 -8.70 34.95 39.33
CA GLU A 115 -8.59 34.08 40.51
C GLU A 115 -7.98 32.72 40.16
N ALA A 116 -8.35 32.16 39.01
CA ALA A 116 -7.82 30.87 38.57
C ALA A 116 -6.32 30.93 38.25
N VAL A 117 -5.86 32.00 37.60
CA VAL A 117 -4.46 32.16 37.19
C VAL A 117 -3.57 32.90 38.20
N LYS A 118 -4.07 33.16 39.40
CA LYS A 118 -3.29 33.83 40.46
C LYS A 118 -1.98 33.07 40.75
N GLY A 119 -0.85 33.75 40.65
CA GLY A 119 0.48 33.18 40.88
C GLY A 119 1.07 32.45 39.67
N ALA A 120 0.44 32.52 38.49
CA ALA A 120 1.03 31.97 37.27
C ALA A 120 2.37 32.66 36.94
N PRO A 121 3.41 31.90 36.54
CA PRO A 121 4.68 32.49 36.11
C PRO A 121 4.52 33.46 34.95
N HIS A 122 3.75 33.08 33.93
CA HIS A 122 3.21 33.96 32.89
C HIS A 122 1.90 33.36 32.35
N ALA A 123 0.88 34.18 32.12
CA ALA A 123 -0.40 33.74 31.53
C ALA A 123 -0.96 34.74 30.51
N VAL A 124 -1.40 34.24 29.35
CA VAL A 124 -2.20 35.01 28.37
C VAL A 124 -3.67 34.97 28.80
N ILE A 125 -4.27 36.14 29.02
CA ILE A 125 -5.71 36.25 29.23
C ILE A 125 -6.39 36.55 27.89
N HIS A 126 -7.06 35.55 27.33
CA HIS A 126 -7.75 35.64 26.04
C HIS A 126 -9.17 36.15 26.24
N LEU A 127 -9.38 37.42 25.90
CA LEU A 127 -10.67 38.08 25.90
C LEU A 127 -11.36 37.94 24.54
N TYR A 128 -12.65 37.63 24.53
CA TYR A 128 -13.41 37.65 23.28
C TYR A 128 -14.85 38.15 23.46
N ASN A 129 -15.41 38.60 22.34
CA ASN A 129 -16.84 38.78 22.15
C ASN A 129 -17.17 38.66 20.65
N SER A 130 -18.35 38.17 20.32
CA SER A 130 -18.73 38.02 18.92
C SER A 130 -19.03 39.36 18.27
N THR A 131 -18.55 39.53 17.04
CA THR A 131 -18.65 40.79 16.28
C THR A 131 -19.48 40.67 15.01
N SER A 132 -19.88 39.46 14.58
CA SER A 132 -20.56 39.24 13.29
C SER A 132 -21.91 39.90 13.18
N VAL A 133 -22.30 40.28 11.95
CA VAL A 133 -23.60 40.91 11.66
C VAL A 133 -24.75 40.09 12.27
N ALA A 134 -24.76 38.78 12.03
CA ALA A 134 -25.80 37.89 12.53
C ALA A 134 -25.88 37.90 14.06
N GLN A 135 -24.75 37.84 14.77
CA GLN A 135 -24.76 37.86 16.24
C GLN A 135 -25.14 39.24 16.80
N ARG A 136 -24.70 40.34 16.17
CA ARG A 136 -25.10 41.69 16.58
C ARG A 136 -26.62 41.89 16.47
N GLU A 137 -27.21 41.45 15.36
CA GLU A 137 -28.64 41.65 15.07
C GLU A 137 -29.55 40.65 15.79
N GLN A 138 -29.16 39.38 15.86
CA GLN A 138 -30.06 38.29 16.27
C GLN A 138 -29.83 37.86 17.72
N VAL A 139 -28.59 37.92 18.21
CA VAL A 139 -28.21 37.45 19.55
C VAL A 139 -28.16 38.61 20.54
N PHE A 140 -27.28 39.57 20.30
CA PHE A 140 -27.08 40.69 21.23
C PHE A 140 -28.13 41.79 21.08
N LYS A 141 -28.70 41.94 19.88
CA LYS A 141 -29.59 43.06 19.51
C LYS A 141 -28.96 44.41 19.86
N LYS A 142 -27.68 44.57 19.52
CA LYS A 142 -26.84 45.73 19.82
C LYS A 142 -26.24 46.32 18.55
N SER A 143 -26.03 47.64 18.57
CA SER A 143 -25.33 48.35 17.50
C SER A 143 -23.83 48.03 17.45
N LYS A 144 -23.16 48.40 16.36
CA LYS A 144 -21.69 48.33 16.23
C LYS A 144 -20.98 49.03 17.40
N GLU A 145 -21.40 50.23 17.77
CA GLU A 145 -20.78 50.98 18.88
C GLU A 145 -20.94 50.26 20.22
N GLU A 146 -22.13 49.72 20.51
CA GLU A 146 -22.36 48.99 21.77
C GLU A 146 -21.57 47.69 21.85
N VAL A 147 -21.39 46.98 20.74
CA VAL A 147 -20.60 45.73 20.69
C VAL A 147 -19.10 46.03 20.80
N LYS A 148 -18.62 47.08 20.13
CA LYS A 148 -17.25 47.59 20.31
C LYS A 148 -16.99 48.01 21.77
N GLN A 149 -17.97 48.64 22.42
CA GLN A 149 -17.84 49.06 23.81
C GLN A 149 -17.66 47.86 24.77
N ILE A 150 -18.28 46.71 24.50
CA ILE A 150 -18.07 45.47 25.28
C ILE A 150 -16.60 45.06 25.26
N ALA A 151 -15.97 45.08 24.07
CA ALA A 151 -14.55 44.76 23.92
C ALA A 151 -13.66 45.75 24.71
N ILE A 152 -13.93 47.05 24.57
CA ILE A 152 -13.20 48.13 25.26
C ILE A 152 -13.31 47.99 26.78
N ASP A 153 -14.51 47.73 27.31
CA ASP A 153 -14.74 47.61 28.75
C ASP A 153 -14.07 46.36 29.32
N GLY A 154 -14.12 45.24 28.59
CA GLY A 154 -13.36 44.04 28.93
C GLY A 154 -11.85 44.30 28.96
N ALA A 155 -11.31 44.97 27.93
CA ALA A 155 -9.89 45.32 27.84
C ALA A 155 -9.43 46.21 28.99
N LYS A 156 -10.24 47.21 29.40
CA LYS A 156 -9.97 48.07 30.56
C LYS A 156 -9.94 47.27 31.86
N LEU A 157 -10.88 46.34 32.02
CA LEU A 157 -10.95 45.51 33.21
C LEU A 157 -9.77 44.55 33.31
N LEU A 158 -9.30 43.98 32.19
CA LEU A 158 -8.06 43.18 32.18
C LEU A 158 -6.86 44.00 32.67
N ASN A 159 -6.66 45.22 32.16
CA ASN A 159 -5.61 46.12 32.62
C ASN A 159 -5.69 46.39 34.14
N ASP A 160 -6.89 46.73 34.64
CA ASP A 160 -7.09 47.05 36.05
C ASP A 160 -6.82 45.86 36.98
N LEU A 161 -7.23 44.66 36.57
CA LEU A 161 -7.02 43.45 37.36
C LEU A 161 -5.58 42.94 37.27
N ALA A 162 -4.94 42.98 36.10
CA ALA A 162 -3.54 42.55 35.95
C ALA A 162 -2.57 43.39 36.81
N GLN A 163 -2.84 44.68 37.00
CA GLN A 163 -2.05 45.54 37.89
C GLN A 163 -2.19 45.19 39.38
N LYS A 164 -3.27 44.49 39.76
CA LYS A 164 -3.59 44.15 41.15
C LYS A 164 -3.37 42.67 41.46
N ALA A 165 -3.36 41.82 40.43
CA ALA A 165 -3.21 40.39 40.56
C ALA A 165 -1.74 39.99 40.73
N GLU A 166 -1.53 38.89 41.43
CA GLU A 166 -0.22 38.24 41.55
C GLU A 166 0.00 37.35 40.32
N GLY A 167 1.11 37.56 39.60
CA GLY A 167 1.46 36.84 38.37
C GLY A 167 1.98 37.80 37.30
N ASP A 168 2.43 37.26 36.17
CA ASP A 168 2.74 38.04 34.97
C ASP A 168 1.73 37.73 33.86
N PHE A 169 1.28 38.76 33.16
CA PHE A 169 0.12 38.66 32.27
C PHE A 169 0.35 39.39 30.95
N SER A 170 -0.04 38.74 29.87
CA SER A 170 -0.25 39.35 28.56
C SER A 170 -1.69 39.11 28.10
N PHE A 171 -2.12 39.79 27.04
CA PHE A 171 -3.52 39.76 26.61
C PHE A 171 -3.67 39.36 25.15
N GLU A 172 -4.74 38.59 24.91
CA GLU A 172 -5.23 38.27 23.58
C GLU A 172 -6.66 38.81 23.40
N TYR A 173 -6.96 39.35 22.22
CA TYR A 173 -8.33 39.69 21.82
C TYR A 173 -8.76 39.00 20.54
N SER A 174 -9.96 38.42 20.57
CA SER A 174 -10.63 37.84 19.40
C SER A 174 -11.95 38.54 19.07
N PRO A 175 -12.12 39.14 17.86
CA PRO A 175 -13.41 39.47 17.29
C PRO A 175 -14.08 38.17 16.81
N GLU A 176 -14.76 37.46 17.71
CA GLU A 176 -15.32 36.14 17.44
C GLU A 176 -16.39 36.21 16.32
N SER A 177 -16.51 35.13 15.54
CA SER A 177 -17.28 35.10 14.30
C SER A 177 -16.78 36.10 13.24
N PHE A 178 -15.46 36.33 13.17
CA PHE A 178 -14.84 37.24 12.20
C PHE A 178 -15.32 37.06 10.76
N PRO A 179 -15.49 35.85 10.19
CA PRO A 179 -15.87 35.71 8.78
C PRO A 179 -17.20 36.38 8.43
N GLY A 180 -18.13 36.45 9.39
CA GLY A 180 -19.40 37.17 9.27
C GLY A 180 -19.34 38.62 9.77
N THR A 181 -18.15 39.19 9.97
CA THR A 181 -17.90 40.57 10.40
C THR A 181 -17.31 41.36 9.25
N GLU A 182 -17.76 42.60 9.07
CA GLU A 182 -17.17 43.51 8.10
C GLU A 182 -15.71 43.81 8.48
N VAL A 183 -14.75 43.67 7.55
CA VAL A 183 -13.31 43.72 7.86
C VAL A 183 -12.92 45.05 8.51
N GLU A 184 -13.42 46.16 7.98
CA GLU A 184 -13.17 47.51 8.50
C GLU A 184 -13.65 47.64 9.95
N TYR A 185 -14.82 47.07 10.26
CA TYR A 185 -15.36 47.09 11.61
C TYR A 185 -14.56 46.17 12.55
N ALA A 186 -14.11 45.00 12.09
CA ALA A 186 -13.23 44.14 12.88
C ALA A 186 -11.90 44.86 13.23
N VAL A 187 -11.31 45.55 12.27
CA VAL A 187 -10.10 46.38 12.46
C VAL A 187 -10.36 47.52 13.45
N GLU A 188 -11.51 48.20 13.35
CA GLU A 188 -11.90 49.25 14.30
C GLU A 188 -12.00 48.73 15.74
N VAL A 189 -12.63 47.57 15.94
CA VAL A 189 -12.76 46.96 17.26
C VAL A 189 -11.39 46.55 17.82
N CYS A 190 -10.57 45.87 17.02
CA CYS A 190 -9.21 45.47 17.42
C CYS A 190 -8.36 46.70 17.77
N ASN A 191 -8.37 47.74 16.95
CA ASN A 191 -7.64 48.98 17.20
C ASN A 191 -8.12 49.70 18.45
N ALA A 192 -9.42 49.66 18.77
CA ALA A 192 -9.95 50.24 20.00
C ALA A 192 -9.48 49.48 21.25
N VAL A 193 -9.37 48.14 21.18
CA VAL A 193 -8.77 47.33 22.25
C VAL A 193 -7.27 47.65 22.38
N LEU A 194 -6.55 47.76 21.27
CA LEU A 194 -5.13 48.13 21.27
C LEU A 194 -4.88 49.54 21.80
N ASP A 195 -5.79 50.50 21.60
CA ASP A 195 -5.68 51.85 22.19
C ASP A 195 -5.85 51.83 23.73
N VAL A 196 -6.46 50.77 24.29
CA VAL A 196 -6.53 50.53 25.74
C VAL A 196 -5.25 49.88 26.25
N TRP A 197 -4.76 48.82 25.58
CA TRP A 197 -3.59 48.05 26.04
C TRP A 197 -2.25 48.71 25.70
N LYS A 198 -2.17 49.44 24.58
CA LYS A 198 -0.98 50.15 24.09
C LYS A 198 0.28 49.27 24.10
N PRO A 199 0.26 48.11 23.42
CA PRO A 199 1.37 47.19 23.47
C PRO A 199 2.63 47.77 22.83
N THR A 200 3.79 47.30 23.29
CA THR A 200 5.11 47.66 22.75
C THR A 200 5.79 46.43 22.16
N LYS A 201 6.95 46.63 21.52
CA LYS A 201 7.74 45.54 20.97
C LYS A 201 8.20 44.55 22.03
N GLU A 202 8.43 45.02 23.26
CA GLU A 202 8.88 44.25 24.42
C GLU A 202 7.70 43.61 25.18
N HIS A 203 6.53 44.24 25.15
CA HIS A 203 5.31 43.76 25.80
C HIS A 203 4.18 43.72 24.78
N LYS A 204 4.14 42.60 24.04
CA LYS A 204 3.20 42.43 22.94
C LYS A 204 1.81 42.05 23.43
N ALA A 205 0.79 42.44 22.66
CA ALA A 205 -0.56 41.90 22.75
C ALA A 205 -0.83 41.00 21.53
N ILE A 206 -1.75 40.06 21.68
CA ILE A 206 -2.18 39.18 20.60
C ILE A 206 -3.52 39.68 20.06
N ILE A 207 -3.63 39.80 18.74
CA ILE A 207 -4.91 39.94 18.05
C ILE A 207 -5.13 38.66 17.28
N ASN A 208 -6.15 37.90 17.66
CA ASN A 208 -6.45 36.60 17.07
C ASN A 208 -7.64 36.71 16.14
N ILE A 209 -7.50 36.25 14.90
CA ILE A 209 -8.51 36.32 13.86
C ILE A 209 -9.03 34.89 13.58
N PRO A 210 -10.19 34.52 14.15
CA PRO A 210 -10.71 33.16 14.00
C PRO A 210 -11.52 32.99 12.72
N THR A 211 -11.52 31.81 12.10
CA THR A 211 -12.61 31.41 11.18
C THR A 211 -13.65 30.60 11.95
N THR A 212 -14.28 31.21 12.96
CA THR A 212 -15.25 30.54 13.87
C THR A 212 -16.27 29.65 13.13
N VAL A 213 -16.71 30.10 11.95
CA VAL A 213 -17.28 29.23 10.93
C VAL A 213 -16.58 29.54 9.62
N GLU A 214 -16.02 28.52 8.98
CA GLU A 214 -15.38 28.67 7.67
C GLU A 214 -16.46 28.86 6.59
N ILE A 215 -16.64 30.09 6.09
CA ILE A 215 -17.72 30.44 5.12
C ILE A 215 -17.22 30.92 3.76
N ALA A 216 -15.90 31.07 3.58
CA ALA A 216 -15.30 31.60 2.36
C ALA A 216 -14.26 30.62 1.78
N MET A 217 -13.69 30.98 0.64
CA MET A 217 -12.52 30.28 0.11
C MET A 217 -11.24 30.84 0.74
N PRO A 218 -10.14 30.06 0.82
CA PRO A 218 -8.95 30.48 1.57
C PRO A 218 -8.27 31.77 1.11
N HIS A 219 -8.30 32.06 -0.20
CA HIS A 219 -7.76 33.32 -0.72
C HIS A 219 -8.53 34.56 -0.22
N VAL A 220 -9.81 34.42 0.12
CA VAL A 220 -10.60 35.49 0.75
C VAL A 220 -10.06 35.74 2.14
N PHE A 221 -9.89 34.69 2.95
CA PHE A 221 -9.36 34.82 4.31
C PHE A 221 -7.95 35.40 4.32
N ALA A 222 -7.05 34.92 3.46
CA ALA A 222 -5.70 35.47 3.32
C ALA A 222 -5.71 36.97 2.94
N THR A 223 -6.61 37.39 2.04
CA THR A 223 -6.77 38.80 1.67
C THR A 223 -7.27 39.65 2.84
N GLN A 224 -8.22 39.12 3.62
CA GLN A 224 -8.71 39.79 4.83
C GLN A 224 -7.61 39.92 5.89
N VAL A 225 -6.85 38.85 6.15
CA VAL A 225 -5.71 38.83 7.07
C VAL A 225 -4.63 39.83 6.65
N GLU A 226 -4.29 39.91 5.36
CA GLU A 226 -3.29 40.86 4.88
C GLU A 226 -3.74 42.32 5.11
N THR A 227 -5.02 42.62 4.88
CA THR A 227 -5.57 43.95 5.16
C THR A 227 -5.52 44.26 6.66
N ILE A 228 -5.91 43.32 7.53
CA ILE A 228 -5.81 43.49 8.99
C ILE A 228 -4.35 43.75 9.39
N ASN A 229 -3.42 42.91 8.92
CA ASN A 229 -1.99 43.02 9.18
C ASN A 229 -1.43 44.41 8.84
N LYS A 230 -1.88 45.01 7.72
CA LYS A 230 -1.44 46.33 7.25
C LYS A 230 -2.13 47.52 7.95
N THR A 231 -3.25 47.30 8.63
CA THR A 231 -4.10 48.38 9.16
C THR A 231 -4.20 48.41 10.69
N LEU A 232 -3.78 47.34 11.37
CA LEU A 232 -3.67 47.34 12.83
C LEU A 232 -2.67 48.41 13.30
N LYS A 233 -3.08 49.17 14.32
CA LYS A 233 -2.21 50.07 15.08
C LYS A 233 -1.22 49.25 15.90
N TYR A 234 -0.13 49.90 16.34
CA TYR A 234 0.88 49.29 17.20
C TYR A 234 1.47 47.98 16.63
N ARG A 235 1.56 47.84 15.30
CA ARG A 235 1.85 46.55 14.65
C ARG A 235 3.10 45.84 15.16
N GLU A 236 4.17 46.57 15.51
CA GLU A 236 5.39 45.99 16.09
C GLU A 236 5.20 45.39 17.49
N GLY A 237 4.19 45.87 18.23
CA GLY A 237 3.74 45.35 19.51
C GLY A 237 2.58 44.35 19.41
N VAL A 238 2.19 43.94 18.20
CA VAL A 238 1.11 42.98 17.99
C VAL A 238 1.67 41.66 17.47
N VAL A 239 1.22 40.56 18.05
CA VAL A 239 1.31 39.22 17.45
C VAL A 239 -0.03 38.96 16.75
N LEU A 240 -0.02 38.85 15.42
CA LEU A 240 -1.23 38.53 14.67
C LEU A 240 -1.44 37.01 14.65
N SER A 241 -2.45 36.53 15.36
CA SER A 241 -2.79 35.11 15.48
C SER A 241 -3.95 34.74 14.56
N LEU A 242 -3.99 33.50 14.09
CA LEU A 242 -5.10 32.92 13.35
C LEU A 242 -5.65 31.71 14.11
N HIS A 243 -6.96 31.54 14.08
CA HIS A 243 -7.65 30.38 14.68
C HIS A 243 -8.66 29.81 13.67
N PRO A 244 -8.20 29.07 12.64
CA PRO A 244 -9.11 28.57 11.62
C PRO A 244 -9.88 27.32 12.08
N HIS A 245 -11.19 27.29 11.85
CA HIS A 245 -11.96 26.04 11.82
C HIS A 245 -12.01 25.48 10.39
N ASN A 246 -12.72 24.37 10.21
CA ASN A 246 -12.63 23.54 9.00
C ASN A 246 -13.99 23.23 8.34
N ASP A 247 -15.02 24.08 8.50
CA ASP A 247 -16.40 23.80 8.05
C ASP A 247 -16.52 23.55 6.52
N ARG A 248 -15.59 24.06 5.72
CA ARG A 248 -15.47 23.85 4.26
C ARG A 248 -14.28 22.96 3.89
N GLY A 249 -13.63 22.35 4.88
CA GLY A 249 -12.49 21.46 4.71
C GLY A 249 -11.21 22.17 4.26
N CYS A 250 -11.09 23.49 4.48
CA CYS A 250 -9.94 24.27 4.04
C CYS A 250 -9.17 24.97 5.18
N GLY A 251 -9.36 24.58 6.44
CA GLY A 251 -8.69 25.21 7.59
C GLY A 251 -7.16 25.21 7.51
N ILE A 252 -6.56 24.16 6.93
CA ILE A 252 -5.11 24.10 6.64
C ILE A 252 -4.70 25.19 5.65
N SER A 253 -5.45 25.35 4.55
CA SER A 253 -5.19 26.38 3.54
C SER A 253 -5.40 27.78 4.12
N ASP A 254 -6.42 27.98 4.96
CA ASP A 254 -6.67 29.25 5.65
C ASP A 254 -5.47 29.65 6.52
N ALA A 255 -4.91 28.70 7.28
CA ALA A 255 -3.72 28.93 8.10
C ALA A 255 -2.49 29.24 7.24
N GLU A 256 -2.16 28.40 6.24
CA GLU A 256 -0.94 28.58 5.44
C GLU A 256 -0.97 29.88 4.64
N LEU A 257 -2.08 30.18 3.95
CA LEU A 257 -2.20 31.43 3.20
C LEU A 257 -2.28 32.66 4.13
N GLY A 258 -2.86 32.51 5.32
CA GLY A 258 -2.85 33.53 6.36
C GLY A 258 -1.44 33.84 6.90
N LEU A 259 -0.57 32.83 7.02
CA LEU A 259 0.86 33.02 7.32
C LEU A 259 1.57 33.78 6.20
N LEU A 260 1.29 33.45 4.93
CA LEU A 260 1.81 34.22 3.80
C LEU A 260 1.33 35.68 3.82
N ALA A 261 0.10 35.92 4.29
CA ALA A 261 -0.49 37.25 4.49
C ALA A 261 0.10 38.04 5.67
N GLY A 262 0.95 37.40 6.49
CA GLY A 262 1.74 38.03 7.55
C GLY A 262 1.19 37.86 8.96
N ALA A 263 0.43 36.78 9.20
CA ALA A 263 0.23 36.28 10.55
C ALA A 263 1.54 35.76 11.16
N ASP A 264 1.63 35.87 12.48
CA ASP A 264 2.80 35.51 13.28
C ASP A 264 2.58 34.19 14.07
N ARG A 265 1.31 33.82 14.29
CA ARG A 265 0.89 32.79 15.25
C ARG A 265 -0.31 32.00 14.74
N ILE A 266 -0.36 30.71 15.09
CA ILE A 266 -1.48 29.80 14.78
C ILE A 266 -2.00 29.16 16.07
N GLU A 267 -3.31 29.24 16.27
CA GLU A 267 -4.05 28.41 17.22
C GLU A 267 -4.67 27.22 16.50
N GLY A 268 -4.55 26.04 17.09
CA GLY A 268 -5.10 24.82 16.53
C GLY A 268 -4.98 23.64 17.47
N THR A 269 -5.27 22.45 16.97
CA THR A 269 -5.28 21.22 17.77
C THR A 269 -4.48 20.11 17.10
N LEU A 270 -4.12 19.09 17.88
CA LEU A 270 -3.59 17.86 17.32
C LEU A 270 -4.70 17.13 16.55
N PHE A 271 -4.39 16.72 15.32
CA PHE A 271 -5.29 15.95 14.45
C PHE A 271 -6.63 16.63 14.16
N GLY A 272 -6.70 17.95 14.30
CA GLY A 272 -7.87 18.76 13.94
C GLY A 272 -9.09 18.54 14.84
N ASN A 273 -8.90 18.24 16.12
CA ASN A 273 -9.99 18.26 17.10
C ASN A 273 -10.62 19.66 17.25
N GLY A 274 -11.86 19.73 17.70
CA GLY A 274 -12.56 20.98 18.01
C GLY A 274 -14.01 20.95 17.57
N GLU A 275 -14.67 22.09 17.72
CA GLU A 275 -16.09 22.22 17.42
C GLU A 275 -16.43 21.80 15.97
N ARG A 276 -17.51 21.02 15.81
CA ARG A 276 -18.11 20.58 14.52
C ARG A 276 -17.14 19.80 13.62
N THR A 277 -16.42 20.50 12.75
CA THR A 277 -15.44 19.97 11.78
C THR A 277 -14.01 20.09 12.28
N GLY A 278 -13.82 20.69 13.46
CA GLY A 278 -12.52 20.81 14.10
C GLY A 278 -11.84 22.16 13.91
N ASN A 279 -10.78 22.36 14.70
CA ASN A 279 -9.76 23.37 14.42
C ASN A 279 -8.83 22.92 13.31
N VAL A 280 -7.97 23.83 12.85
CA VAL A 280 -6.85 23.48 12.01
C VAL A 280 -5.93 22.46 12.71
N ASP A 281 -5.53 21.44 11.95
CA ASP A 281 -4.65 20.37 12.43
C ASP A 281 -3.19 20.84 12.43
N ILE A 282 -2.62 21.05 13.63
CA ILE A 282 -1.23 21.48 13.82
C ILE A 282 -0.24 20.41 13.36
N VAL A 283 -0.58 19.12 13.47
CA VAL A 283 0.30 18.03 12.99
C VAL A 283 0.50 18.17 11.49
N THR A 284 -0.59 18.38 10.75
CA THR A 284 -0.53 18.60 9.31
C THR A 284 0.27 19.86 8.96
N LEU A 285 0.03 21.00 9.62
CA LEU A 285 0.77 22.24 9.34
C LEU A 285 2.27 22.12 9.61
N ALA A 286 2.63 21.55 10.76
CA ALA A 286 4.02 21.35 11.14
C ALA A 286 4.73 20.42 10.15
N MET A 287 4.10 19.31 9.76
CA MET A 287 4.71 18.36 8.84
C MET A 287 4.73 18.85 7.38
N ASN A 288 3.80 19.71 6.98
CA ASN A 288 3.90 20.43 5.70
C ASN A 288 5.17 21.28 5.64
N MET A 289 5.51 22.00 6.72
CA MET A 289 6.77 22.76 6.83
C MET A 289 7.99 21.84 6.76
N VAL A 290 8.00 20.74 7.52
CA VAL A 290 9.10 19.75 7.51
C VAL A 290 9.30 19.17 6.11
N SER A 291 8.22 18.87 5.38
CA SER A 291 8.30 18.35 4.00
C SER A 291 8.95 19.33 3.01
N HIS A 292 8.94 20.63 3.34
CA HIS A 292 9.62 21.70 2.59
C HIS A 292 11.00 22.07 3.18
N GLY A 293 11.51 21.33 4.16
CA GLY A 293 12.81 21.59 4.78
C GLY A 293 12.80 22.72 5.81
N VAL A 294 11.62 23.11 6.31
CA VAL A 294 11.46 24.13 7.35
C VAL A 294 11.24 23.47 8.70
N ASP A 295 12.08 23.81 9.68
CA ASP A 295 11.96 23.34 11.05
C ASP A 295 10.69 23.91 11.70
N SER A 296 9.73 23.02 11.99
CA SER A 296 8.43 23.35 12.59
C SER A 296 8.54 23.72 14.07
N LYS A 297 9.66 23.43 14.74
CA LYS A 297 9.85 23.55 16.20
C LYS A 297 8.99 22.62 17.05
N LEU A 298 8.28 21.66 16.45
CA LEU A 298 7.48 20.65 17.13
C LEU A 298 8.01 19.25 16.78
N ASP A 299 8.10 18.38 17.78
CA ASP A 299 8.60 17.02 17.64
C ASP A 299 7.46 16.01 17.41
N PHE A 300 7.41 15.47 16.20
CA PHE A 300 6.49 14.40 15.80
C PHE A 300 7.24 13.10 15.43
N SER A 301 8.47 12.92 15.91
CA SER A 301 9.31 11.76 15.62
C SER A 301 8.73 10.41 16.08
N ASP A 302 7.76 10.43 16.99
CA ASP A 302 6.93 9.28 17.36
C ASP A 302 5.44 9.64 17.28
N ILE A 303 4.96 9.87 16.05
CA ILE A 303 3.56 10.24 15.79
C ILE A 303 2.58 9.14 16.22
N THR A 304 3.04 7.88 16.25
CA THR A 304 2.24 6.72 16.66
C THR A 304 1.87 6.83 18.12
N LYS A 305 2.86 7.03 19.01
CA LYS A 305 2.62 7.21 20.44
C LYS A 305 1.78 8.45 20.75
N ILE A 306 2.02 9.55 20.03
CA ILE A 306 1.21 10.77 20.16
C ILE A 306 -0.24 10.46 19.77
N GLY A 307 -0.46 9.77 18.65
CA GLY A 307 -1.78 9.38 18.17
C GLY A 307 -2.52 8.46 19.13
N GLU A 308 -1.86 7.42 19.67
CA GLU A 308 -2.44 6.51 20.66
C GLU A 308 -2.86 7.24 21.95
N THR A 309 -2.02 8.17 22.41
CA THR A 309 -2.31 8.99 23.60
C THR A 309 -3.48 9.93 23.33
N TYR A 310 -3.46 10.61 22.18
CA TYR A 310 -4.55 11.48 21.73
C TYR A 310 -5.88 10.71 21.65
N GLU A 311 -5.95 9.58 20.96
CA GLU A 311 -7.19 8.81 20.81
C GLU A 311 -7.72 8.31 22.16
N ARG A 312 -6.84 7.90 23.08
CA ARG A 312 -7.25 7.46 24.41
C ARG A 312 -7.83 8.62 25.23
N LEU A 313 -7.17 9.77 25.26
CA LEU A 313 -7.57 10.91 26.08
C LEU A 313 -8.81 11.62 25.51
N THR A 314 -8.91 11.73 24.19
CA THR A 314 -10.05 12.39 23.53
C THR A 314 -11.22 11.44 23.29
N ARG A 315 -10.97 10.12 23.29
CA ARG A 315 -11.91 9.08 22.84
C ARG A 315 -12.31 9.24 21.36
N MET A 316 -11.56 10.05 20.61
CA MET A 316 -11.72 10.21 19.17
C MET A 316 -10.84 9.23 18.41
N LYS A 317 -11.09 9.12 17.10
CA LYS A 317 -10.28 8.32 16.18
C LYS A 317 -9.61 9.21 15.14
N ILE A 318 -8.34 8.98 14.92
CA ILE A 318 -7.60 9.59 13.81
C ILE A 318 -8.07 8.88 12.54
N TYR A 319 -8.65 9.65 11.62
CA TYR A 319 -9.12 9.10 10.36
C TYR A 319 -7.96 8.46 9.58
N GLU A 320 -8.23 7.33 8.92
CA GLU A 320 -7.18 6.51 8.31
C GLU A 320 -6.39 7.25 7.22
N ARG A 321 -6.94 8.35 6.69
CA ARG A 321 -6.30 9.19 5.67
C ARG A 321 -5.98 10.60 6.17
N SER A 322 -6.04 10.87 7.48
CA SER A 322 -5.52 12.12 8.04
C SER A 322 -4.04 12.26 7.68
N PRO A 323 -3.59 13.39 7.11
CA PRO A 323 -2.21 13.55 6.69
C PRO A 323 -1.22 13.20 7.79
N TYR A 324 -0.13 12.50 7.43
CA TYR A 324 0.97 12.06 8.30
C TYR A 324 0.61 11.05 9.41
N GLY A 325 -0.49 11.25 10.15
CA GLY A 325 -0.89 10.39 11.26
C GLY A 325 -1.77 9.19 10.88
N GLY A 326 -2.53 9.27 9.78
CA GLY A 326 -3.50 8.24 9.40
C GLY A 326 -2.88 6.87 9.12
N ALA A 327 -3.64 5.81 9.35
CA ALA A 327 -3.15 4.43 9.16
C ALA A 327 -2.71 4.12 7.71
N LEU A 328 -3.29 4.78 6.70
CA LEU A 328 -3.10 4.46 5.28
C LEU A 328 -2.17 5.41 4.52
N VAL A 329 -1.63 6.45 5.18
CA VAL A 329 -0.92 7.53 4.48
C VAL A 329 0.47 7.13 3.95
N PHE A 330 1.06 6.07 4.51
CA PHE A 330 2.31 5.47 4.03
C PHE A 330 2.10 4.10 3.38
N THR A 331 0.88 3.84 2.89
CA THR A 331 0.53 2.58 2.20
C THR A 331 0.35 2.84 0.70
N ALA A 332 0.90 1.94 -0.14
CA ALA A 332 0.66 1.97 -1.58
C ALA A 332 -0.05 0.69 -2.03
N PHE A 333 -1.30 0.80 -2.47
CA PHE A 333 -2.09 -0.33 -2.96
C PHE A 333 -1.82 -0.72 -4.42
N SER A 334 -1.27 0.21 -5.21
CA SER A 334 -0.96 -0.04 -6.62
C SER A 334 0.40 -0.71 -6.77
N GLY A 335 0.44 -1.85 -7.48
CA GLY A 335 1.69 -2.54 -7.77
C GLY A 335 2.72 -1.69 -8.54
N SER A 336 2.28 -0.75 -9.37
CA SER A 336 3.20 0.18 -10.05
C SER A 336 3.80 1.21 -9.10
N HIS A 337 3.04 1.65 -8.10
CA HIS A 337 3.54 2.57 -7.06
C HIS A 337 4.52 1.83 -6.15
N GLN A 338 4.20 0.60 -5.74
CA GLN A 338 5.09 -0.26 -4.94
C GLN A 338 6.44 -0.49 -5.64
N ASP A 339 6.44 -0.80 -6.95
CA ASP A 339 7.67 -0.94 -7.75
C ASP A 339 8.50 0.36 -7.78
N ALA A 340 7.85 1.51 -7.99
CA ALA A 340 8.52 2.81 -7.99
C ALA A 340 9.08 3.19 -6.62
N ILE A 341 8.34 2.94 -5.54
CA ILE A 341 8.78 3.14 -4.16
C ILE A 341 9.99 2.25 -3.85
N SER A 342 9.92 0.97 -4.21
CA SER A 342 11.02 0.01 -4.02
C SER A 342 12.31 0.46 -4.71
N LYS A 343 12.20 0.93 -5.96
CA LYS A 343 13.34 1.52 -6.71
C LYS A 343 13.84 2.81 -6.09
N GLY A 344 12.93 3.66 -5.59
CA GLY A 344 13.28 4.87 -4.85
C GLY A 344 14.09 4.56 -3.58
N PHE A 345 13.66 3.57 -2.79
CA PHE A 345 14.41 3.11 -1.62
C PHE A 345 15.78 2.51 -1.98
N ALA A 346 15.86 1.73 -3.07
CA ALA A 346 17.14 1.22 -3.55
C ALA A 346 18.10 2.36 -3.94
N TYR A 347 17.61 3.36 -4.68
CA TYR A 347 18.38 4.56 -5.02
C TYR A 347 18.83 5.32 -3.77
N ARG A 348 17.92 5.48 -2.79
CA ARG A 348 18.20 6.17 -1.51
C ARG A 348 19.33 5.51 -0.72
N LYS A 349 19.39 4.17 -0.69
CA LYS A 349 20.47 3.42 0.00
C LYS A 349 21.85 3.74 -0.57
N GLU A 350 21.95 3.99 -1.88
CA GLU A 350 23.19 4.36 -2.56
C GLU A 350 23.48 5.87 -2.52
N ASN A 351 22.50 6.71 -2.14
CA ASN A 351 22.55 8.17 -2.20
C ASN A 351 22.00 8.82 -0.91
N MET A 352 22.48 8.38 0.25
CA MET A 352 22.00 8.84 1.55
C MET A 352 22.26 10.34 1.81
N ASP A 353 23.24 10.93 1.14
CA ASP A 353 23.64 12.33 1.23
C ASP A 353 22.67 13.30 0.53
N LYS A 354 21.82 12.79 -0.38
CA LYS A 354 20.86 13.62 -1.14
C LYS A 354 19.60 13.94 -0.31
N PRO A 355 18.81 14.95 -0.69
CA PRO A 355 17.47 15.14 -0.13
C PRO A 355 16.55 13.94 -0.40
N TRP A 356 15.48 13.81 0.39
CA TRP A 356 14.46 12.79 0.19
C TRP A 356 13.83 12.91 -1.20
N SER A 357 13.68 11.79 -1.90
CA SER A 357 13.15 11.76 -3.27
C SER A 357 12.50 10.42 -3.64
N VAL A 358 11.98 9.67 -2.67
CA VAL A 358 11.30 8.39 -2.94
C VAL A 358 9.94 8.69 -3.58
N PRO A 359 9.62 8.13 -4.77
CA PRO A 359 8.35 8.39 -5.44
C PRO A 359 7.15 8.07 -4.55
N TYR A 360 6.09 8.86 -4.65
CA TYR A 360 4.80 8.69 -3.94
C TYR A 360 4.84 8.86 -2.42
N LEU A 361 6.01 9.00 -1.80
CA LEU A 361 6.15 9.27 -0.37
C LEU A 361 6.68 10.71 -0.19
N PRO A 362 5.90 11.65 0.39
CA PRO A 362 6.33 13.04 0.52
C PRO A 362 7.49 13.21 1.52
N ILE A 363 7.59 12.31 2.50
CA ILE A 363 8.61 12.27 3.55
C ILE A 363 9.04 10.83 3.81
N ASP A 364 10.15 10.63 4.54
CA ASP A 364 10.51 9.30 5.06
C ASP A 364 9.58 8.95 6.22
N PRO A 365 8.79 7.86 6.16
CA PRO A 365 7.95 7.44 7.28
C PRO A 365 8.75 7.26 8.59
N LYS A 366 10.03 6.91 8.50
CA LYS A 366 10.88 6.72 9.67
C LYS A 366 11.13 7.99 10.48
N ASP A 367 11.07 9.15 9.83
CA ASP A 367 11.21 10.45 10.50
C ASP A 367 10.03 10.74 11.45
N LEU A 368 8.94 9.97 11.34
CA LEU A 368 7.76 10.00 12.19
C LEU A 368 7.60 8.76 13.08
N GLY A 369 8.59 7.87 13.13
CA GLY A 369 8.48 6.60 13.86
C GLY A 369 7.49 5.64 13.20
N ARG A 370 7.25 5.80 11.90
CA ARG A 370 6.39 4.95 11.08
C ARG A 370 7.25 4.15 10.11
N GLU A 371 6.64 3.15 9.50
CA GLU A 371 7.26 2.39 8.41
C GLU A 371 6.42 2.51 7.14
N TYR A 372 7.09 2.41 6.00
CA TYR A 372 6.39 2.15 4.75
C TYR A 372 5.83 0.74 4.82
N ASP A 373 4.52 0.62 4.80
CA ASP A 373 3.85 -0.68 4.82
C ASP A 373 3.88 -1.30 3.42
N GLY A 374 5.05 -1.85 3.08
CA GLY A 374 5.29 -2.59 1.84
C GLY A 374 4.69 -3.99 1.84
N ASP A 375 4.34 -4.51 3.02
CA ASP A 375 3.76 -5.86 3.22
C ASP A 375 2.24 -5.88 3.01
N VAL A 376 1.60 -4.71 2.95
CA VAL A 376 0.23 -4.54 2.42
C VAL A 376 0.24 -4.64 0.88
N ILE A 377 0.78 -5.75 0.35
CA ILE A 377 0.38 -6.26 -0.96
C ILE A 377 -0.98 -6.93 -0.77
N ARG A 378 -2.02 -6.12 -0.59
CA ARG A 378 -3.40 -6.61 -0.68
C ARG A 378 -3.63 -7.06 -2.11
N ILE A 379 -3.84 -8.35 -2.33
CA ILE A 379 -4.29 -8.85 -3.63
C ILE A 379 -5.81 -8.69 -3.67
N ASN A 380 -6.24 -7.64 -4.37
CA ASN A 380 -7.62 -7.43 -4.74
C ASN A 380 -7.74 -7.34 -6.27
N SER A 381 -8.95 -7.07 -6.76
CA SER A 381 -9.27 -6.98 -8.19
C SER A 381 -8.39 -5.99 -8.98
N GLN A 382 -7.67 -5.08 -8.29
CA GLN A 382 -6.82 -4.04 -8.86
C GLN A 382 -5.31 -4.33 -8.76
N SER A 383 -4.91 -5.42 -8.10
CA SER A 383 -3.48 -5.70 -7.86
C SER A 383 -2.76 -6.14 -9.13
N GLY A 384 -1.56 -5.59 -9.35
CA GLY A 384 -0.76 -5.82 -10.55
C GLY A 384 -0.11 -7.21 -10.61
N LYS A 385 0.29 -7.63 -11.82
CA LYS A 385 0.90 -8.97 -12.10
C LYS A 385 2.13 -9.29 -11.24
N GLY A 386 2.86 -8.27 -10.78
CA GLY A 386 4.07 -8.43 -9.96
C GLY A 386 3.82 -8.75 -8.49
N GLY A 387 2.69 -8.30 -7.91
CA GLY A 387 2.44 -8.41 -6.47
C GLY A 387 2.31 -9.86 -5.98
N VAL A 388 1.62 -10.71 -6.75
CA VAL A 388 1.46 -12.14 -6.43
C VAL A 388 2.79 -12.89 -6.47
N SER A 389 3.62 -12.58 -7.47
CA SER A 389 4.91 -13.25 -7.64
C SER A 389 5.87 -12.87 -6.51
N TYR A 390 5.84 -11.61 -6.08
CA TYR A 390 6.60 -11.14 -4.93
C TYR A 390 6.20 -11.86 -3.64
N ILE A 391 4.89 -12.00 -3.36
CA ILE A 391 4.39 -12.72 -2.17
C ILE A 391 4.87 -14.18 -2.19
N LEU A 392 4.71 -14.88 -3.32
CA LEU A 392 5.13 -16.28 -3.45
C LEU A 392 6.64 -16.46 -3.24
N GLU A 393 7.46 -15.55 -3.78
CA GLU A 393 8.91 -15.59 -3.63
C GLU A 393 9.35 -15.23 -2.21
N HIS A 394 8.83 -14.13 -1.65
CA HIS A 394 9.30 -13.59 -0.37
C HIS A 394 8.80 -14.39 0.83
N ASN A 395 7.51 -14.78 0.83
CA ASN A 395 6.89 -15.46 1.96
C ASN A 395 7.08 -16.98 1.88
N PHE A 396 7.20 -17.56 0.68
CA PHE A 396 7.20 -19.00 0.47
C PHE A 396 8.39 -19.54 -0.34
N GLY A 397 9.33 -18.69 -0.78
CA GLY A 397 10.51 -19.10 -1.55
C GLY A 397 10.21 -19.56 -2.98
N MET A 398 9.00 -19.32 -3.49
CA MET A 398 8.55 -19.75 -4.81
C MET A 398 8.77 -18.67 -5.87
N ALA A 399 9.96 -18.63 -6.46
CA ALA A 399 10.29 -17.76 -7.58
C ALA A 399 9.56 -18.20 -8.87
N VAL A 400 8.37 -17.64 -9.11
CA VAL A 400 7.54 -17.97 -10.28
C VAL A 400 8.18 -17.45 -11.59
N PRO A 401 8.35 -18.31 -12.62
CA PRO A 401 8.90 -17.91 -13.92
C PRO A 401 8.16 -16.73 -14.54
N LYS A 402 8.89 -15.78 -15.15
CA LYS A 402 8.31 -14.55 -15.74
C LYS A 402 7.16 -14.81 -16.71
N GLN A 403 7.22 -15.90 -17.46
CA GLN A 403 6.17 -16.28 -18.41
C GLN A 403 4.91 -16.87 -17.75
N MET A 404 5.04 -17.39 -16.52
CA MET A 404 3.95 -17.95 -15.71
C MET A 404 3.23 -16.87 -14.88
N GLN A 405 3.92 -15.77 -14.52
CA GLN A 405 3.39 -14.71 -13.67
C GLN A 405 2.03 -14.15 -14.14
N SER A 406 1.81 -14.08 -15.46
CA SER A 406 0.52 -13.61 -15.98
C SER A 406 -0.63 -14.59 -15.70
N ASP A 407 -0.42 -15.90 -15.81
CA ASP A 407 -1.46 -16.92 -15.53
C ASP A 407 -1.77 -16.96 -14.03
N VAL A 408 -0.72 -16.96 -13.21
CA VAL A 408 -0.83 -16.88 -11.75
C VAL A 408 -1.58 -15.62 -11.33
N GLY A 409 -1.22 -14.45 -11.89
CA GLY A 409 -1.91 -13.19 -11.62
C GLY A 409 -3.41 -13.22 -11.99
N TYR A 410 -3.76 -13.73 -13.18
CA TYR A 410 -5.16 -13.86 -13.58
C TYR A 410 -5.94 -14.86 -12.72
N THR A 411 -5.27 -15.91 -12.22
CA THR A 411 -5.88 -16.88 -11.31
C THR A 411 -6.27 -16.23 -9.99
N MET A 412 -5.32 -15.56 -9.34
CA MET A 412 -5.57 -14.91 -8.05
C MET A 412 -6.63 -13.83 -8.18
N LYS A 413 -6.56 -13.04 -9.26
CA LYS A 413 -7.58 -12.03 -9.56
C LYS A 413 -8.97 -12.67 -9.72
N GLY A 414 -9.08 -13.77 -10.47
CA GLY A 414 -10.36 -14.45 -10.66
C GLY A 414 -10.95 -15.00 -9.36
N VAL A 415 -10.12 -15.48 -8.43
CA VAL A 415 -10.58 -15.94 -7.11
C VAL A 415 -11.01 -14.76 -6.24
N SER A 416 -10.18 -13.71 -6.13
CA SER A 416 -10.52 -12.49 -5.38
C SER A 416 -11.80 -11.83 -5.89
N ASP A 417 -11.98 -11.73 -7.22
CA ASP A 417 -13.18 -11.16 -7.85
C ASP A 417 -14.44 -11.96 -7.49
N LYS A 418 -14.32 -13.30 -7.41
CA LYS A 418 -15.44 -14.20 -7.08
C LYS A 418 -15.77 -14.20 -5.58
N GLU A 419 -14.75 -14.16 -4.73
CA GLU A 419 -14.92 -14.14 -3.27
C GLU A 419 -15.28 -12.75 -2.75
N HIS A 420 -15.15 -11.69 -3.57
CA HIS A 420 -15.27 -10.29 -3.17
C HIS A 420 -14.40 -9.95 -1.95
N ALA A 421 -13.24 -10.58 -1.87
CA ALA A 421 -12.34 -10.52 -0.72
C ALA A 421 -10.90 -10.26 -1.16
N GLU A 422 -10.14 -9.61 -0.28
CA GLU A 422 -8.69 -9.54 -0.39
C GLU A 422 -8.10 -10.90 -0.02
N LEU A 423 -7.08 -11.34 -0.76
CA LEU A 423 -6.38 -12.59 -0.48
C LEU A 423 -5.13 -12.28 0.35
N ASP A 424 -5.06 -12.83 1.56
CA ASP A 424 -3.85 -12.81 2.38
C ASP A 424 -2.78 -13.77 1.81
N PRO A 425 -1.50 -13.69 2.26
CA PRO A 425 -0.42 -14.52 1.74
C PRO A 425 -0.68 -16.03 1.86
N GLU A 426 -1.31 -16.50 2.95
CA GLU A 426 -1.61 -17.92 3.15
C GLU A 426 -2.64 -18.40 2.13
N ARG A 427 -3.71 -17.61 1.92
CA ARG A 427 -4.73 -17.90 0.92
C ARG A 427 -4.17 -17.92 -0.49
N VAL A 428 -3.25 -17.00 -0.81
CA VAL A 428 -2.54 -16.96 -2.11
C VAL A 428 -1.73 -18.24 -2.31
N TYR A 429 -1.03 -18.69 -1.27
CA TYR A 429 -0.27 -19.94 -1.30
C TYR A 429 -1.18 -21.16 -1.49
N GLU A 430 -2.30 -21.25 -0.76
CA GLU A 430 -3.29 -22.31 -0.92
C GLU A 430 -3.81 -22.40 -2.36
N ILE A 431 -4.27 -21.27 -2.92
CA ILE A 431 -4.78 -21.23 -4.30
C ILE A 431 -3.70 -21.66 -5.30
N PHE A 432 -2.45 -21.24 -5.06
CA PHE A 432 -1.32 -21.61 -5.90
C PHE A 432 -1.07 -23.12 -5.85
N MET A 433 -1.02 -23.69 -4.63
CA MET A 433 -0.84 -25.11 -4.41
C MET A 433 -1.97 -25.93 -5.03
N ASP A 434 -3.23 -25.54 -4.82
CA ASP A 434 -4.41 -26.24 -5.34
C ASP A 434 -4.45 -26.25 -6.86
N LYS A 435 -4.11 -25.13 -7.52
CA LYS A 435 -4.17 -25.06 -8.99
C LYS A 435 -2.94 -25.68 -9.66
N TYR A 436 -1.75 -25.39 -9.15
CA TYR A 436 -0.50 -25.64 -9.87
C TYR A 436 0.33 -26.79 -9.32
N VAL A 437 0.07 -27.28 -8.10
CA VAL A 437 0.82 -28.39 -7.49
C VAL A 437 -0.05 -29.62 -7.27
N ASN A 438 -1.24 -29.44 -6.72
CA ASN A 438 -2.17 -30.51 -6.33
C ASN A 438 -3.57 -30.36 -6.95
N PRO A 439 -3.71 -30.08 -8.26
CA PRO A 439 -5.05 -30.05 -8.84
C PRO A 439 -5.66 -31.45 -8.86
N ALA A 440 -7.00 -31.51 -8.95
CA ALA A 440 -7.68 -32.76 -9.26
C ALA A 440 -7.13 -33.33 -10.59
N THR A 441 -6.42 -34.45 -10.49
CA THR A 441 -5.74 -35.09 -11.62
C THR A 441 -6.59 -36.20 -12.21
N THR A 442 -6.62 -36.28 -13.54
CA THR A 442 -7.11 -37.47 -14.26
C THR A 442 -6.16 -38.65 -14.05
N PHE A 443 -4.85 -38.40 -13.98
CA PHE A 443 -3.87 -39.46 -13.73
C PHE A 443 -2.72 -39.02 -12.84
N THR A 444 -2.08 -40.00 -12.20
CA THR A 444 -0.86 -39.82 -11.42
C THR A 444 0.25 -40.75 -11.92
N ILE A 445 1.50 -40.43 -11.55
CA ILE A 445 2.67 -41.25 -11.86
C ILE A 445 3.32 -41.66 -10.53
N PRO A 446 2.84 -42.73 -9.88
CA PRO A 446 3.37 -43.15 -8.59
C PRO A 446 4.78 -43.73 -8.67
N GLU A 447 5.18 -44.26 -9.83
CA GLU A 447 6.43 -45.01 -9.98
C GLU A 447 7.02 -44.82 -11.38
N PHE A 448 8.32 -44.56 -11.45
CA PHE A 448 9.07 -44.50 -12.69
C PHE A 448 10.51 -44.97 -12.48
N HIS A 449 11.03 -45.73 -13.45
CA HIS A 449 12.39 -46.23 -13.43
C HIS A 449 13.12 -45.85 -14.72
N PHE A 450 14.38 -45.45 -14.59
CA PHE A 450 15.20 -45.05 -15.72
C PHE A 450 16.28 -46.09 -16.01
N LYS A 451 16.41 -46.47 -17.27
CA LYS A 451 17.53 -47.28 -17.78
C LYS A 451 18.29 -46.48 -18.81
N GLN A 452 19.60 -46.39 -18.63
CA GLN A 452 20.49 -45.74 -19.58
C GLN A 452 21.06 -46.78 -20.55
N VAL A 453 20.42 -46.90 -21.71
CA VAL A 453 20.81 -47.83 -22.79
C VAL A 453 20.57 -47.11 -24.12
N ASP A 454 21.65 -46.60 -24.73
CA ASP A 454 21.61 -45.85 -26.00
C ASP A 454 20.58 -44.70 -26.03
N GLY A 455 20.46 -43.98 -24.91
CA GLY A 455 19.41 -43.00 -24.61
C GLY A 455 18.87 -43.20 -23.19
N ILE A 456 17.78 -42.49 -22.84
CA ILE A 456 17.06 -42.74 -21.58
C ILE A 456 15.75 -43.46 -21.90
N ILE A 457 15.59 -44.65 -21.36
CA ILE A 457 14.32 -45.39 -21.35
C ILE A 457 13.70 -45.18 -19.97
N ALA A 458 12.46 -44.71 -19.94
CA ALA A 458 11.66 -44.60 -18.74
C ALA A 458 10.56 -45.67 -18.75
N ASP A 459 10.58 -46.54 -17.76
CA ASP A 459 9.46 -47.44 -17.43
C ASP A 459 8.58 -46.70 -16.42
N VAL A 460 7.40 -46.26 -16.85
CA VAL A 460 6.52 -45.36 -16.10
C VAL A 460 5.21 -46.07 -15.78
N THR A 461 4.85 -46.08 -14.50
CA THR A 461 3.54 -46.52 -14.04
C THR A 461 2.61 -45.32 -14.03
N ILE A 462 1.53 -45.36 -14.80
CA ILE A 462 0.49 -44.35 -14.83
C ILE A 462 -0.76 -44.93 -14.18
N LEU A 463 -1.29 -44.25 -13.18
CA LEU A 463 -2.55 -44.58 -12.53
C LEU A 463 -3.63 -43.61 -13.01
N ASN A 464 -4.66 -44.11 -13.68
CA ASN A 464 -5.84 -43.35 -14.12
C ASN A 464 -7.08 -44.05 -13.55
N ASP A 465 -7.81 -43.38 -12.66
CA ASP A 465 -8.87 -43.97 -11.83
C ASP A 465 -8.42 -45.29 -11.15
N GLU A 466 -8.99 -46.44 -11.56
CA GLU A 466 -8.67 -47.78 -11.03
C GLU A 466 -7.66 -48.55 -11.90
N HIS A 467 -7.21 -48.03 -13.04
CA HIS A 467 -6.34 -48.74 -13.96
C HIS A 467 -4.87 -48.37 -13.77
N LYS A 468 -4.05 -49.38 -13.48
CA LYS A 468 -2.58 -49.26 -13.41
C LYS A 468 -1.98 -49.64 -14.76
N ILE A 469 -1.44 -48.66 -15.47
CA ILE A 469 -0.91 -48.82 -16.82
C ILE A 469 0.59 -48.64 -16.81
N ASN A 470 1.34 -49.65 -17.23
CA ASN A 470 2.79 -49.56 -17.36
C ASN A 470 3.16 -49.20 -18.79
N VAL A 471 3.89 -48.10 -18.97
CA VAL A 471 4.33 -47.60 -20.28
C VAL A 471 5.84 -47.45 -20.29
N SER A 472 6.49 -48.03 -21.29
CA SER A 472 7.93 -47.82 -21.50
C SER A 472 8.12 -46.85 -22.67
N ALA A 473 8.89 -45.78 -22.49
CA ALA A 473 9.19 -44.82 -23.57
C ALA A 473 10.64 -44.35 -23.54
N ASN A 474 11.21 -44.12 -24.72
CA ASN A 474 12.55 -43.54 -24.88
C ASN A 474 12.47 -42.02 -25.06
N GLY A 475 13.42 -41.30 -24.49
CA GLY A 475 13.64 -39.86 -24.69
C GLY A 475 15.12 -39.47 -24.61
N ASN A 476 15.39 -38.23 -25.01
CA ASN A 476 16.74 -37.65 -25.00
C ASN A 476 17.18 -37.22 -23.59
N GLY A 477 16.26 -37.22 -22.62
CA GLY A 477 16.47 -36.92 -21.20
C GLY A 477 15.41 -37.61 -20.34
N ARG A 478 15.58 -37.59 -19.01
CA ARG A 478 14.65 -38.26 -18.06
C ARG A 478 13.22 -37.72 -18.19
N LEU A 479 13.08 -36.40 -18.16
CA LEU A 479 11.77 -35.74 -18.29
C LEU A 479 11.14 -35.96 -19.68
N ASP A 480 11.94 -35.92 -20.74
CA ASP A 480 11.45 -36.20 -22.10
C ASP A 480 11.00 -37.66 -22.27
N ALA A 481 11.72 -38.62 -21.69
CA ALA A 481 11.31 -40.03 -21.69
C ALA A 481 9.95 -40.23 -21.00
N VAL A 482 9.74 -39.60 -19.83
CA VAL A 482 8.45 -39.60 -19.14
C VAL A 482 7.36 -38.88 -19.95
N SER A 483 7.66 -37.71 -20.53
CA SER A 483 6.72 -36.99 -21.40
C SER A 483 6.24 -37.85 -22.57
N ASN A 484 7.16 -38.59 -23.18
CA ASN A 484 6.83 -39.50 -24.28
C ASN A 484 5.98 -40.69 -23.82
N ALA A 485 6.19 -41.22 -22.61
CA ALA A 485 5.34 -42.25 -22.03
C ALA A 485 3.90 -41.75 -21.84
N ILE A 486 3.73 -40.53 -21.30
CA ILE A 486 2.41 -39.90 -21.14
C ILE A 486 1.73 -39.69 -22.50
N LYS A 487 2.45 -39.16 -23.50
CA LYS A 487 1.94 -38.97 -24.87
C LYS A 487 1.44 -40.27 -25.49
N GLN A 488 2.19 -41.36 -25.29
CA GLN A 488 1.81 -42.69 -25.76
C GLN A 488 0.58 -43.24 -25.02
N CYS A 489 0.54 -43.11 -23.68
CA CYS A 489 -0.55 -43.61 -22.85
C CYS A 489 -1.90 -43.00 -23.23
N PHE A 490 -1.94 -41.69 -23.42
CA PHE A 490 -3.19 -40.95 -23.68
C PHE A 490 -3.40 -40.59 -25.16
N ASN A 491 -2.48 -41.01 -26.04
CA ASN A 491 -2.50 -40.66 -27.46
C ASN A 491 -2.66 -39.14 -27.72
N ILE A 492 -1.93 -38.34 -26.95
CA ILE A 492 -1.89 -36.87 -27.05
C ILE A 492 -0.51 -36.38 -27.53
N SER A 493 -0.47 -35.16 -28.07
CA SER A 493 0.76 -34.51 -28.48
C SER A 493 0.81 -33.07 -27.98
N TYR A 494 1.87 -32.71 -27.28
CA TYR A 494 2.15 -31.37 -26.74
C TYR A 494 3.66 -31.09 -26.77
N GLU A 495 4.03 -29.81 -26.70
CA GLU A 495 5.42 -29.35 -26.67
C GLU A 495 5.80 -28.89 -25.25
N LEU A 496 6.97 -29.31 -24.75
CA LEU A 496 7.52 -28.78 -23.51
C LEU A 496 8.20 -27.44 -23.82
N SER A 497 7.58 -26.35 -23.40
CA SER A 497 8.03 -24.99 -23.78
C SER A 497 8.92 -24.33 -22.73
N ILE A 498 8.70 -24.62 -21.45
CA ILE A 498 9.37 -23.95 -20.33
C ILE A 498 9.71 -24.97 -19.25
N TYR A 499 10.92 -24.87 -18.72
CA TYR A 499 11.42 -25.64 -17.61
C TYR A 499 12.33 -24.72 -16.78
N GLU A 500 11.95 -24.45 -15.53
CA GLU A 500 12.75 -23.70 -14.56
C GLU A 500 12.73 -24.43 -13.23
N GLU A 501 13.84 -24.39 -12.49
CA GLU A 501 14.00 -25.10 -11.22
C GLU A 501 14.91 -24.32 -10.27
N HIS A 502 14.56 -24.34 -8.98
CA HIS A 502 15.41 -23.84 -7.90
C HIS A 502 15.16 -24.56 -6.59
N ALA A 503 16.06 -24.37 -5.63
CA ALA A 503 15.93 -24.88 -4.27
C ALA A 503 15.03 -23.98 -3.43
N LEU A 504 14.03 -24.55 -2.75
CA LEU A 504 13.07 -23.83 -1.90
C LEU A 504 13.72 -23.33 -0.59
N THR A 505 14.66 -24.10 -0.05
CA THR A 505 15.38 -23.78 1.20
C THR A 505 16.88 -24.06 1.05
N LYS A 506 17.72 -23.56 1.97
CA LYS A 506 19.17 -23.85 1.97
C LYS A 506 19.48 -25.06 2.87
N GLY A 507 20.27 -26.02 2.39
CA GLY A 507 20.73 -27.18 3.17
C GLY A 507 20.64 -28.50 2.41
N SER A 508 21.15 -29.58 3.00
CA SER A 508 21.16 -30.94 2.40
C SER A 508 19.80 -31.63 2.38
N SER A 509 18.81 -31.10 3.10
CA SER A 509 17.40 -31.52 3.11
C SER A 509 16.48 -30.53 2.36
N SER A 510 17.05 -29.80 1.40
CA SER A 510 16.31 -28.81 0.62
C SER A 510 15.34 -29.48 -0.35
N LYS A 511 14.12 -28.97 -0.45
CA LYS A 511 13.16 -29.36 -1.50
C LYS A 511 13.46 -28.60 -2.78
N ALA A 512 13.46 -29.29 -3.91
CA ALA A 512 13.43 -28.66 -5.23
C ALA A 512 12.00 -28.21 -5.55
N VAL A 513 11.88 -27.04 -6.18
CA VAL A 513 10.65 -26.60 -6.84
C VAL A 513 10.93 -26.51 -8.33
N THR A 514 10.12 -27.19 -9.12
CA THR A 514 10.25 -27.22 -10.59
C THR A 514 8.97 -26.70 -11.23
N TYR A 515 9.12 -25.80 -12.20
CA TYR A 515 8.03 -25.22 -12.99
C TYR A 515 8.09 -25.75 -14.42
N VAL A 516 7.00 -26.35 -14.89
CA VAL A 516 6.88 -26.90 -16.25
C VAL A 516 5.73 -26.21 -16.98
N GLY A 517 6.03 -25.66 -18.16
CA GLY A 517 5.05 -25.10 -19.08
C GLY A 517 4.97 -25.90 -20.37
N ILE A 518 3.81 -26.46 -20.70
CA ILE A 518 3.56 -27.16 -21.97
C ILE A 518 2.66 -26.34 -22.89
N SER A 519 2.84 -26.50 -24.20
CA SER A 519 1.97 -25.93 -25.23
C SER A 519 1.14 -27.03 -25.89
N TYR A 520 -0.18 -26.91 -25.82
CA TYR A 520 -1.14 -27.82 -26.43
C TYR A 520 -2.14 -27.02 -27.27
N LYS A 521 -2.20 -27.31 -28.58
CA LYS A 521 -3.07 -26.60 -29.55
C LYS A 521 -2.97 -25.06 -29.47
N GLY A 522 -1.80 -24.52 -29.14
CA GLY A 522 -1.54 -23.08 -29.01
C GLY A 522 -1.84 -22.49 -27.63
N THR A 523 -2.37 -23.27 -26.70
CA THR A 523 -2.63 -22.87 -25.31
C THR A 523 -1.51 -23.37 -24.40
N LYS A 524 -1.03 -22.51 -23.49
CA LYS A 524 -0.06 -22.89 -22.47
C LYS A 524 -0.76 -23.47 -21.24
N HIS A 525 -0.21 -24.55 -20.71
CA HIS A 525 -0.63 -25.16 -19.45
C HIS A 525 0.58 -25.29 -18.53
N TRP A 526 0.38 -25.03 -17.24
CA TRP A 526 1.44 -24.98 -16.25
C TRP A 526 1.25 -26.02 -15.16
N GLY A 527 2.35 -26.53 -14.66
CA GLY A 527 2.40 -27.39 -13.49
C GLY A 527 3.68 -27.16 -12.71
N VAL A 528 3.58 -27.36 -11.41
CA VAL A 528 4.64 -27.13 -10.43
C VAL A 528 4.80 -28.40 -9.60
N GLY A 529 6.04 -28.83 -9.45
CA GLY A 529 6.41 -29.97 -8.63
C GLY A 529 7.26 -29.51 -7.46
N ILE A 530 7.07 -30.17 -6.32
CA ILE A 530 7.86 -29.93 -5.11
C ILE A 530 8.24 -31.29 -4.53
N ASP A 531 9.53 -31.60 -4.48
CA ASP A 531 10.02 -32.85 -3.91
C ASP A 531 11.48 -32.71 -3.46
N GLU A 532 11.94 -33.59 -2.57
CA GLU A 532 13.37 -33.66 -2.19
C GLU A 532 14.21 -34.22 -3.35
N ASP A 533 13.62 -35.04 -4.22
CA ASP A 533 14.24 -35.52 -5.45
C ASP A 533 13.89 -34.59 -6.63
N ILE A 534 14.90 -33.96 -7.19
CA ILE A 534 14.84 -33.07 -8.37
C ILE A 534 14.08 -33.71 -9.56
N ILE A 535 14.32 -34.99 -9.82
CA ILE A 535 13.67 -35.71 -10.91
C ILE A 535 12.21 -35.95 -10.60
N LYS A 536 11.88 -36.30 -9.36
CA LYS A 536 10.49 -36.49 -8.93
C LYS A 536 9.71 -35.17 -8.95
N SER A 537 10.32 -34.08 -8.49
CA SER A 537 9.79 -32.72 -8.64
C SER A 537 9.48 -32.40 -10.11
N SER A 538 10.44 -32.65 -11.01
CA SER A 538 10.26 -32.43 -12.44
C SER A 538 9.14 -33.27 -13.07
N VAL A 539 9.04 -34.55 -12.71
CA VAL A 539 7.99 -35.46 -13.20
C VAL A 539 6.61 -35.04 -12.68
N ASN A 540 6.52 -34.65 -11.41
CA ASN A 540 5.29 -34.15 -10.81
C ASN A 540 4.82 -32.88 -11.51
N ALA A 541 5.71 -31.91 -11.73
CA ALA A 541 5.41 -30.67 -12.44
C ALA A 541 4.83 -30.94 -13.84
N LEU A 542 5.45 -31.86 -14.60
CA LEU A 542 4.96 -32.27 -15.90
C LEU A 542 3.61 -32.99 -15.82
N CYS A 543 3.45 -33.90 -14.86
CA CYS A 543 2.18 -34.60 -14.63
C CYS A 543 1.04 -33.61 -14.39
N VAL A 544 1.27 -32.60 -13.54
CA VAL A 544 0.29 -31.54 -13.27
C VAL A 544 -0.02 -30.75 -14.54
N ALA A 545 1.00 -30.28 -15.26
CA ALA A 545 0.82 -29.48 -16.47
C ALA A 545 -0.01 -30.24 -17.53
N VAL A 546 0.23 -31.54 -17.68
CA VAL A 546 -0.50 -32.38 -18.64
C VAL A 546 -1.93 -32.63 -18.18
N ASN A 547 -2.18 -32.87 -16.89
CA ASN A 547 -3.54 -33.04 -16.34
C ASN A 547 -4.45 -31.81 -16.55
N GLN A 548 -3.90 -30.64 -16.86
CA GLN A 548 -4.66 -29.45 -17.21
C GLN A 548 -5.17 -29.46 -18.66
N ILE A 549 -4.80 -30.44 -19.50
CA ILE A 549 -5.28 -30.57 -20.88
C ILE A 549 -6.75 -31.04 -20.87
N PRO A 550 -7.70 -30.28 -21.46
CA PRO A 550 -9.12 -30.64 -21.44
C PRO A 550 -9.45 -31.99 -22.08
N ASP A 551 -8.75 -32.36 -23.15
CA ASP A 551 -8.97 -33.60 -23.93
C ASP A 551 -8.66 -34.88 -23.13
N LEU A 552 -8.01 -34.77 -21.96
CA LEU A 552 -7.78 -35.90 -21.04
C LEU A 552 -9.00 -36.21 -20.18
N LYS A 553 -9.84 -35.21 -19.88
CA LYS A 553 -11.01 -35.36 -18.98
C LYS A 553 -12.19 -36.11 -19.62
N SER A 554 -12.09 -36.45 -20.90
CA SER A 554 -13.12 -37.15 -21.69
C SER A 554 -12.65 -38.48 -22.29
N GLY A 555 -11.43 -38.93 -21.98
CA GLY A 555 -10.82 -40.10 -22.59
C GLY A 555 -10.81 -41.32 -21.67
N GLU A 556 -11.37 -42.46 -22.15
CA GLU A 556 -10.95 -43.78 -21.67
C GLU A 556 -9.42 -43.86 -21.71
N ALA A 557 -8.79 -44.35 -20.65
CA ALA A 557 -7.37 -44.65 -20.67
C ALA A 557 -7.02 -45.43 -21.95
N GLY A 558 -5.90 -45.08 -22.60
CA GLY A 558 -5.52 -45.69 -23.87
C GLY A 558 -5.63 -47.22 -23.78
N ASP A 559 -6.23 -47.81 -24.81
CA ASP A 559 -6.49 -49.25 -24.93
C ASP A 559 -5.32 -50.09 -24.38
N GLU A 560 -5.48 -50.66 -23.18
CA GLU A 560 -4.38 -51.31 -22.43
C GLU A 560 -3.65 -52.35 -23.28
N ARG A 561 -4.42 -53.10 -24.07
CA ARG A 561 -3.91 -54.09 -25.01
C ARG A 561 -3.05 -53.46 -26.10
N LEU A 562 -3.40 -52.28 -26.61
CA LEU A 562 -2.54 -51.54 -27.54
C LEU A 562 -1.24 -51.09 -26.86
N ILE A 563 -1.31 -50.61 -25.62
CA ILE A 563 -0.14 -50.16 -24.86
C ILE A 563 0.84 -51.31 -24.65
N GLU A 564 0.35 -52.47 -24.22
CA GLU A 564 1.18 -53.68 -24.09
C GLU A 564 1.80 -54.10 -25.42
N MET A 565 1.03 -54.07 -26.52
CA MET A 565 1.55 -54.34 -27.86
C MET A 565 2.66 -53.36 -28.25
N MET A 566 2.48 -52.06 -27.98
CA MET A 566 3.47 -51.04 -28.29
C MET A 566 4.73 -51.16 -27.42
N ASN A 567 4.60 -51.52 -26.13
CA ASN A 567 5.73 -51.81 -25.25
C ASN A 567 6.54 -53.00 -25.76
N TYR A 568 5.86 -54.11 -26.11
CA TYR A 568 6.52 -55.28 -26.68
C TYR A 568 7.24 -54.96 -28.00
N ILE A 569 6.61 -54.18 -28.87
CA ILE A 569 7.24 -53.68 -30.11
C ILE A 569 8.46 -52.82 -29.80
N GLN A 570 8.41 -51.99 -28.76
CA GLN A 570 9.51 -51.10 -28.40
C GLN A 570 10.70 -51.84 -27.77
N GLU A 571 10.45 -52.86 -26.96
CA GLU A 571 11.48 -53.73 -26.38
C GLU A 571 12.16 -54.56 -27.48
N ASN A 572 11.38 -55.07 -28.43
CA ASN A 572 11.85 -55.99 -29.47
C ASN A 572 12.08 -55.32 -30.83
N TYR A 573 12.11 -53.99 -30.86
CA TYR A 573 12.10 -53.15 -32.07
C TYR A 573 13.13 -53.51 -33.16
N LYS A 574 14.25 -54.15 -32.80
CA LYS A 574 15.32 -54.55 -33.74
C LYS A 574 14.86 -55.63 -34.71
N THR A 575 14.09 -56.61 -34.24
CA THR A 575 13.76 -57.82 -35.03
C THR A 575 12.27 -58.14 -35.04
N VAL A 576 11.44 -57.44 -34.26
CA VAL A 576 10.01 -57.72 -34.11
C VAL A 576 9.28 -57.80 -35.46
N THR A 577 8.52 -58.88 -35.64
CA THR A 577 7.61 -59.09 -36.75
C THR A 577 6.15 -59.06 -36.29
N LEU A 578 5.22 -58.91 -37.23
CA LEU A 578 3.79 -58.98 -36.92
C LEU A 578 3.38 -60.38 -36.42
N GLU A 579 4.12 -61.44 -36.80
CA GLU A 579 3.92 -62.78 -36.24
C GLU A 579 4.28 -62.82 -34.76
N ASP A 580 5.42 -62.24 -34.37
CA ASP A 580 5.88 -62.24 -32.98
C ASP A 580 4.85 -61.54 -32.06
N VAL A 581 4.22 -60.46 -32.54
CA VAL A 581 3.13 -59.79 -31.81
C VAL A 581 1.85 -60.64 -31.81
N ALA A 582 1.51 -61.31 -32.92
CA ALA A 582 0.36 -62.20 -33.00
C ALA A 582 0.46 -63.37 -32.01
N GLU A 583 1.63 -64.02 -31.96
CA GLU A 583 1.93 -65.13 -31.07
C GLU A 583 1.93 -64.69 -29.59
N LYS A 584 2.62 -63.59 -29.27
CA LYS A 584 2.72 -63.07 -27.89
C LYS A 584 1.37 -62.75 -27.27
N PHE A 585 0.44 -62.23 -28.06
CA PHE A 585 -0.88 -61.79 -27.60
C PHE A 585 -2.01 -62.80 -27.88
N GLY A 586 -1.70 -63.97 -28.46
CA GLY A 586 -2.68 -65.02 -28.75
C GLY A 586 -3.77 -64.61 -29.76
N LEU A 587 -3.44 -63.77 -30.74
CA LEU A 587 -4.38 -63.20 -31.71
C LEU A 587 -3.96 -63.49 -33.15
N SER A 588 -4.90 -63.45 -34.10
CA SER A 588 -4.58 -63.63 -35.52
C SER A 588 -3.90 -62.39 -36.11
N LYS A 589 -2.96 -62.60 -37.04
CA LYS A 589 -2.28 -61.51 -37.78
C LYS A 589 -3.24 -60.49 -38.42
N PRO A 590 -4.34 -60.88 -39.11
CA PRO A 590 -5.26 -59.92 -39.69
C PRO A 590 -5.94 -59.04 -38.64
N TYR A 591 -6.26 -59.62 -37.47
CA TYR A 591 -6.85 -58.90 -36.36
C TYR A 591 -5.86 -57.88 -35.79
N ILE A 592 -4.63 -58.29 -35.43
CA ILE A 592 -3.62 -57.37 -34.87
C ILE A 592 -3.28 -56.24 -35.85
N SER A 593 -3.08 -56.54 -37.13
CA SER A 593 -2.77 -55.51 -38.13
C SER A 593 -3.87 -54.44 -38.21
N LYS A 594 -5.13 -54.87 -38.24
CA LYS A 594 -6.30 -53.97 -38.25
C LYS A 594 -6.44 -53.24 -36.91
N TYR A 595 -6.18 -53.92 -35.79
CA TYR A 595 -6.27 -53.38 -34.44
C TYR A 595 -5.26 -52.27 -34.22
N ILE A 596 -3.97 -52.53 -34.47
CA ILE A 596 -2.88 -51.54 -34.36
C ILE A 596 -3.16 -50.37 -35.29
N LYS A 597 -3.56 -50.59 -36.55
CA LYS A 597 -3.87 -49.50 -37.49
C LYS A 597 -5.04 -48.65 -37.03
N LYS A 598 -6.12 -49.28 -36.57
CA LYS A 598 -7.33 -48.58 -36.11
C LYS A 598 -7.04 -47.75 -34.85
N LYS A 599 -6.27 -48.30 -33.91
CA LYS A 599 -6.08 -47.72 -32.57
C LYS A 599 -4.88 -46.77 -32.48
N SER A 600 -3.77 -47.07 -33.14
CA SER A 600 -2.57 -46.20 -33.16
C SER A 600 -2.53 -45.20 -34.33
N GLY A 601 -3.46 -45.31 -35.27
CA GLY A 601 -3.47 -44.55 -36.53
C GLY A 601 -2.38 -44.93 -37.54
N ASN A 602 -1.48 -45.87 -37.21
CA ASN A 602 -0.37 -46.29 -38.05
C ASN A 602 -0.34 -47.81 -38.21
N THR A 603 0.13 -48.29 -39.35
CA THR A 603 0.39 -49.73 -39.55
C THR A 603 1.51 -50.22 -38.62
N PHE A 604 1.57 -51.53 -38.38
CA PHE A 604 2.66 -52.16 -37.63
C PHE A 604 4.05 -51.72 -38.13
N VAL A 605 4.26 -51.76 -39.45
CA VAL A 605 5.54 -51.39 -40.09
C VAL A 605 5.87 -49.91 -39.82
N GLU A 606 4.89 -49.03 -39.92
CA GLU A 606 5.09 -47.59 -39.64
C GLU A 606 5.42 -47.33 -38.17
N ASN A 607 4.79 -48.04 -37.24
CA ASN A 607 5.09 -47.94 -35.80
C ASN A 607 6.52 -48.41 -35.49
N VAL A 608 6.92 -49.58 -36.00
CA VAL A 608 8.30 -50.09 -35.87
C VAL A 608 9.28 -49.08 -36.47
N GLN A 609 9.00 -48.56 -37.66
CA GLN A 609 9.86 -47.58 -38.32
C GLN A 609 10.00 -46.28 -37.50
N LYS A 610 8.92 -45.77 -36.90
CA LYS A 610 8.97 -44.59 -36.03
C LYS A 610 9.86 -44.84 -34.81
N ILE A 611 9.71 -46.00 -34.15
CA ILE A 611 10.52 -46.37 -32.98
C ILE A 611 12.01 -46.47 -33.35
N ARG A 612 12.32 -47.15 -34.46
CA ARG A 612 13.70 -47.28 -34.96
C ARG A 612 14.33 -45.93 -35.28
N LEU A 613 13.60 -45.07 -35.99
CA LEU A 613 14.07 -43.72 -36.31
C LEU A 613 14.30 -42.86 -35.07
N LYS A 614 13.43 -42.95 -34.05
CA LYS A 614 13.59 -42.21 -32.79
C LYS A 614 14.82 -42.69 -32.00
N LYS A 615 15.06 -44.01 -31.94
CA LYS A 615 16.30 -44.54 -31.35
C LYS A 615 17.53 -44.11 -32.14
N ALA A 616 17.43 -44.10 -33.47
CA ALA A 616 18.53 -43.63 -34.31
C ALA A 616 18.84 -42.14 -34.10
N SER A 617 17.82 -41.27 -34.00
CA SER A 617 18.04 -39.84 -33.73
C SER A 617 18.70 -39.61 -32.37
N THR A 618 18.33 -40.40 -31.36
CA THR A 618 18.93 -40.36 -30.02
C THR A 618 20.40 -40.78 -30.04
N MET A 619 20.71 -41.90 -30.69
CA MET A 619 22.09 -42.38 -30.90
C MET A 619 22.94 -41.41 -31.72
N LEU A 620 22.33 -40.71 -32.69
CA LEU A 620 23.01 -39.70 -33.50
C LEU A 620 23.40 -38.46 -32.70
N LYS A 621 22.59 -38.04 -31.72
CA LYS A 621 22.83 -36.85 -30.90
C LYS A 621 23.74 -37.11 -29.71
N ASN A 622 23.64 -38.30 -29.12
CA ASN A 622 24.27 -38.61 -27.83
C ASN A 622 25.49 -39.54 -27.95
N GLY A 623 25.91 -39.93 -29.15
CA GLY A 623 26.98 -40.91 -29.34
C GLY A 623 27.81 -40.71 -30.61
N ASN A 624 28.99 -41.34 -30.62
CA ASN A 624 29.97 -41.25 -31.71
C ASN A 624 29.92 -42.45 -32.68
N MET A 625 28.88 -43.29 -32.60
CA MET A 625 28.73 -44.46 -33.48
C MET A 625 28.67 -44.05 -34.96
N SER A 626 29.21 -44.84 -35.89
CA SER A 626 29.06 -44.52 -37.32
C SER A 626 27.61 -44.69 -37.80
N VAL A 627 27.23 -44.09 -38.92
CA VAL A 627 25.87 -44.20 -39.47
C VAL A 627 25.55 -45.66 -39.81
N GLU A 628 26.54 -46.43 -40.24
CA GLU A 628 26.43 -47.87 -40.51
C GLU A 628 26.10 -48.65 -39.24
N LYS A 629 26.83 -48.40 -38.14
CA LYS A 629 26.56 -49.04 -36.85
C LYS A 629 25.22 -48.65 -36.25
N ILE A 630 24.77 -47.41 -36.47
CA ILE A 630 23.44 -46.97 -36.01
C ILE A 630 22.33 -47.65 -36.82
N ALA A 631 22.51 -47.80 -38.14
CA ALA A 631 21.56 -48.54 -38.97
C ALA A 631 21.40 -49.99 -38.48
N GLU A 632 22.52 -50.67 -38.18
CA GLU A 632 22.52 -52.02 -37.61
C GLU A 632 21.87 -52.05 -36.22
N ALA A 633 22.28 -51.18 -35.31
CA ALA A 633 21.78 -51.10 -33.93
C ALA A 633 20.28 -50.76 -33.85
N THR A 634 19.71 -50.18 -34.91
CA THR A 634 18.29 -49.84 -35.01
C THR A 634 17.51 -50.80 -35.91
N GLY A 635 18.10 -51.90 -36.36
CA GLY A 635 17.40 -52.98 -37.07
C GLY A 635 17.12 -52.68 -38.55
N TYR A 636 17.86 -51.78 -39.19
CA TYR A 636 17.77 -51.57 -40.63
C TYR A 636 18.71 -52.52 -41.40
N PRO A 637 18.29 -53.04 -42.57
CA PRO A 637 19.06 -54.01 -43.33
C PRO A 637 20.32 -53.41 -44.00
N SER A 638 20.36 -52.09 -44.22
CA SER A 638 21.54 -51.39 -44.74
C SER A 638 21.54 -49.91 -44.33
N ALA A 639 22.74 -49.30 -44.30
CA ALA A 639 22.92 -47.88 -44.03
C ALA A 639 22.26 -46.98 -45.09
N GLU A 640 22.20 -47.43 -46.34
CA GLU A 640 21.52 -46.74 -47.44
C GLU A 640 20.00 -46.70 -47.21
N HIS A 641 19.40 -47.83 -46.85
CA HIS A 641 17.99 -47.90 -46.52
C HIS A 641 17.64 -47.01 -45.33
N PHE A 642 18.46 -47.06 -44.27
CA PHE A 642 18.33 -46.19 -43.11
C PHE A 642 18.38 -44.72 -43.49
N THR A 643 19.41 -44.29 -44.23
CA THR A 643 19.63 -42.90 -44.65
C THR A 643 18.45 -42.34 -45.45
N ARG A 644 17.93 -43.12 -46.39
CA ARG A 644 16.76 -42.73 -47.21
C ARG A 644 15.52 -42.51 -46.34
N VAL A 645 15.25 -43.44 -45.42
CA VAL A 645 14.09 -43.38 -44.53
C VAL A 645 14.23 -42.26 -43.49
N PHE A 646 15.43 -42.05 -42.96
CA PHE A 646 15.74 -40.95 -42.03
C PHE A 646 15.58 -39.59 -42.70
N LYS A 647 16.13 -39.41 -43.91
CA LYS A 647 15.99 -38.18 -44.70
C LYS A 647 14.54 -37.88 -45.05
N LYS A 648 13.74 -38.90 -45.37
CA LYS A 648 12.30 -38.74 -45.61
C LYS A 648 11.56 -38.21 -44.37
N LYS A 649 11.98 -38.60 -43.17
CA LYS A 649 11.31 -38.21 -41.92
C LYS A 649 11.79 -36.85 -41.37
N TYR A 650 13.10 -36.59 -41.39
CA TYR A 650 13.72 -35.43 -40.74
C TYR A 650 14.18 -34.34 -41.74
N GLY A 651 13.95 -34.53 -43.04
CA GLY A 651 14.32 -33.57 -44.10
C GLY A 651 15.83 -33.52 -44.40
N MET A 652 16.67 -34.18 -43.62
CA MET A 652 18.14 -34.12 -43.73
C MET A 652 18.79 -35.49 -43.50
N THR A 653 20.05 -35.64 -43.92
CA THR A 653 20.78 -36.90 -43.75
C THR A 653 21.13 -37.16 -42.27
N PRO A 654 21.35 -38.41 -41.83
CA PRO A 654 21.80 -38.73 -40.47
C PRO A 654 23.05 -37.95 -40.04
N ILE A 655 24.03 -37.75 -40.95
CA ILE A 655 25.26 -36.99 -40.66
C ILE A 655 24.93 -35.51 -40.45
N SER A 656 24.09 -34.93 -41.31
CA SER A 656 23.62 -33.55 -41.16
C SER A 656 22.89 -33.36 -39.84
N TYR A 657 22.06 -34.34 -39.45
CA TYR A 657 21.28 -34.32 -38.20
C TYR A 657 22.17 -34.42 -36.95
N ARG A 658 23.25 -35.21 -37.01
CA ARG A 658 24.26 -35.29 -35.93
C ARG A 658 24.95 -33.95 -35.71
N ASN A 659 25.33 -33.28 -36.80
CA ASN A 659 26.05 -32.01 -36.74
C ASN A 659 25.12 -30.79 -36.59
N PHE A 660 23.82 -31.01 -36.47
CA PHE A 660 22.82 -29.95 -36.34
C PHE A 660 22.76 -29.48 -34.88
N ASP A 661 23.26 -28.27 -34.60
CA ASP A 661 23.16 -27.60 -33.30
C ASP A 661 21.91 -26.71 -33.24
N GLU A 662 20.92 -27.07 -32.43
CA GLU A 662 19.68 -26.28 -32.28
C GLU A 662 19.92 -24.89 -31.65
N LYS A 663 21.07 -24.65 -31.00
CA LYS A 663 21.41 -23.36 -30.37
C LYS A 663 21.88 -22.25 -31.32
N LYS A 664 22.02 -22.51 -32.63
CA LYS A 664 22.44 -21.48 -33.62
C LYS A 664 21.35 -21.09 -34.63
N ALA A 665 20.15 -21.65 -34.50
CA ALA A 665 19.02 -21.35 -35.36
C ALA A 665 17.77 -21.09 -34.51
N ASN A 666 17.88 -20.12 -33.60
CA ASN A 666 16.82 -19.21 -33.13
C ASN A 666 17.42 -18.24 -32.11
#